data_AF-A0A838UND8-F1
#
_entry.id   AF-A0A838UND8-F1
#
_cell.length_a   1.000
_cell.length_b   1.000
_cell.length_c   1.000
_cell.angle_alpha   90.00
_cell.angle_beta   90.00
_cell.angle_gamma   90.00
#
_symmetry.space_group_name_H-M   'P 1'
#
loop_
_entity.id
_entity.type
_entity.pdbx_description
1 polymer ?
#
loop_
_entity_poly.entity_id
_entity_poly.type
_entity_poly.pdbx_seq_one_letter_code
_entity_poly.pdbx_strand_id
1 'polypeptide(L)'
;MVGMVGVLLITNVASASSHTLAASSFYVTLDWAHSPGAQILTADLDHPLPDPTHASFTIGNGTQLWYGIHVTKSSPDITLTVVDPARDTIGAQFVLANLLPPTNALPLTADGSYTFQNTGLAANFTGPNETVALDLDPFTTDAATMDILNLIYQIGGAKEDAFKGLVGPEGTKQIFGIAKKLKNFTNLINDFVAMLHSLKSPGELAGHAKDFAQDLLDIYGDGAERANLAKMVWLSQGGSIPLDKVLDNLASLNVWFKVIQFGVAVGGFVKDLAFAIGSILVTQFDATILLQSRPLTTAKPTPGPQPTPGAAGTPPPSNPGPGNTPAPTPQSSMDNSAWEENSAPINAQPGQSIPMYFKLRNTGNTTWGDGSGFALACDTYYHPSNNDCMGGGTVGFGGNTVAPGSDYVFAFTLTAPSSPGTYQTWWDMRHNGGIFGANNNYVQVVVSAPQHNPTWQTWFSQHRPFCDDGNPWNGDVNHSATDDCSNANGLILSKYQNSSAELDLNHPNGNGNYPMTQFRVTVQGNFLNPSDTSVKAGLLVQTPQNANQYGGYILAIASNGYWELQLVNTGNGSKNVQNNGTIGGFNPGNFTLQVTVDGGTITSIINGQQVDQRGDGLNPSPGALGLMEEGPKPTSSAILFHDFVLELKQ
;
A
#
# COMPACT_ATOMS: atom_id res chain seq x y z
N MET A 1 29.28 -11.03 -20.44
CA MET A 1 29.62 -9.60 -20.21
C MET A 1 28.50 -8.80 -20.84
N VAL A 2 27.48 -8.33 -20.12
CA VAL A 2 27.51 -7.27 -19.08
C VAL A 2 28.31 -6.07 -19.59
N GLY A 3 27.77 -4.85 -19.73
CA GLY A 3 26.49 -4.30 -19.34
C GLY A 3 26.53 -2.77 -19.45
N MET A 4 25.56 -2.14 -18.79
CA MET A 4 25.40 -0.71 -18.48
C MET A 4 24.88 0.21 -19.61
N VAL A 5 23.62 0.60 -19.45
CA VAL A 5 23.22 2.00 -19.66
C VAL A 5 22.53 2.45 -18.38
N GLY A 6 23.11 3.45 -17.74
CA GLY A 6 22.73 3.97 -16.43
C GLY A 6 21.41 4.74 -16.47
N VAL A 7 20.66 4.57 -15.39
CA VAL A 7 19.52 5.41 -15.01
C VAL A 7 20.04 6.81 -14.69
N LEU A 8 19.64 7.80 -15.48
CA LEU A 8 19.80 9.21 -15.15
C LEU A 8 18.67 9.61 -14.21
N LEU A 9 18.95 9.62 -12.92
CA LEU A 9 18.16 10.35 -11.92
C LEU A 9 18.26 11.85 -12.25
N ILE A 10 17.19 12.45 -12.79
CA ILE A 10 17.03 13.90 -12.76
C ILE A 10 16.35 14.24 -11.43
N THR A 11 17.17 14.47 -10.42
CA THR A 11 16.80 15.32 -9.28
C THR A 11 16.67 16.75 -9.78
N ASN A 12 15.46 17.27 -9.90
CA ASN A 12 15.25 18.71 -9.84
C ASN A 12 14.90 19.08 -8.40
N VAL A 13 15.94 19.17 -7.57
CA VAL A 13 15.92 20.18 -6.51
C VAL A 13 16.11 21.49 -7.27
N ALA A 14 15.01 22.22 -7.51
CA ALA A 14 15.15 23.60 -7.91
C ALA A 14 15.94 24.29 -6.78
N SER A 15 17.18 24.69 -7.09
CA SER A 15 17.90 25.65 -6.28
C SER A 15 16.97 26.85 -6.10
N ALA A 16 16.53 27.11 -4.88
CA ALA A 16 15.84 28.34 -4.55
C ALA A 16 16.79 29.49 -4.87
N SER A 17 16.64 30.08 -6.05
CA SER A 17 17.11 31.44 -6.29
C SER A 17 16.39 32.29 -5.25
N SER A 18 17.16 32.98 -4.42
CA SER A 18 16.64 33.95 -3.46
C SER A 18 15.99 35.10 -4.26
N HIS A 19 14.74 34.92 -4.65
CA HIS A 19 13.91 36.00 -5.16
C HIS A 19 13.62 36.90 -3.96
N THR A 20 14.20 38.10 -3.99
CA THR A 20 13.81 39.21 -3.12
C THR A 20 12.30 39.39 -3.21
N LEU A 21 11.59 39.15 -2.10
CA LEU A 21 10.17 39.44 -1.93
C LEU A 21 9.89 40.84 -2.49
N ALA A 22 9.18 40.92 -3.61
CA ALA A 22 8.53 42.16 -3.98
C ALA A 22 7.61 42.53 -2.80
N ALA A 23 7.60 43.81 -2.42
CA ALA A 23 6.83 44.30 -1.28
C ALA A 23 5.31 44.23 -1.57
N SER A 24 4.73 43.04 -1.57
CA SER A 24 3.29 42.84 -1.64
C SER A 24 2.68 43.09 -0.25
N SER A 25 1.51 43.73 -0.22
CA SER A 25 0.75 43.97 1.02
C SER A 25 -0.07 42.75 1.46
N PHE A 26 -0.04 41.67 0.67
CA PHE A 26 -0.82 40.46 0.85
C PHE A 26 -0.07 39.22 0.35
N TYR A 27 -0.54 38.04 0.73
CA TYR A 27 -0.12 36.73 0.23
C TYR A 27 -1.34 35.95 -0.26
N VAL A 28 -1.16 34.90 -1.05
CA VAL A 28 -2.27 34.04 -1.50
C VAL A 28 -2.22 32.72 -0.75
N THR A 29 -3.36 32.33 -0.20
CA THR A 29 -3.63 30.99 0.34
C THR A 29 -4.46 30.20 -0.65
N LEU A 30 -4.28 28.89 -0.61
CA LEU A 30 -5.05 27.92 -1.34
C LEU A 30 -5.81 27.07 -0.31
N ASP A 31 -7.12 26.94 -0.49
CA ASP A 31 -8.00 26.11 0.33
C ASP A 31 -8.83 25.18 -0.57
N TRP A 32 -9.31 24.09 0.01
CA TRP A 32 -10.07 23.09 -0.69
C TRP A 32 -11.24 22.59 0.17
N ALA A 33 -12.45 22.68 -0.38
CA ALA A 33 -13.65 22.24 0.29
C ALA A 33 -14.18 20.93 -0.33
N HIS A 34 -14.62 20.00 0.52
CA HIS A 34 -15.36 18.77 0.19
C HIS A 34 -14.63 17.64 -0.58
N SER A 35 -13.56 17.04 -0.02
CA SER A 35 -13.41 15.57 -0.14
C SER A 35 -12.62 14.88 0.98
N PRO A 36 -13.00 13.65 1.34
CA PRO A 36 -12.10 12.65 1.86
C PRO A 36 -11.44 11.88 0.70
N GLY A 37 -10.12 12.05 0.50
CA GLY A 37 -9.34 11.16 -0.38
C GLY A 37 -8.31 11.79 -1.33
N ALA A 38 -8.16 13.12 -1.38
CA ALA A 38 -7.09 13.72 -2.18
C ALA A 38 -5.70 13.35 -1.61
N GLN A 39 -4.88 12.63 -2.39
CA GLN A 39 -3.44 12.59 -2.13
C GLN A 39 -2.85 13.94 -2.55
N ILE A 40 -2.69 14.81 -1.58
CA ILE A 40 -1.86 16.01 -1.72
C ILE A 40 -0.41 15.50 -1.73
N LEU A 41 0.29 15.61 -2.86
CA LEU A 41 1.74 15.70 -2.80
C LEU A 41 2.05 17.03 -2.12
N THR A 42 2.17 16.98 -0.80
CA THR A 42 2.48 18.12 0.07
C THR A 42 3.79 18.75 -0.38
N ALA A 43 3.70 19.87 -1.09
CA ALA A 43 4.42 21.03 -0.60
C ALA A 43 3.48 21.68 0.41
N ASP A 44 3.83 21.64 1.69
CA ASP A 44 3.21 22.50 2.70
C ASP A 44 3.12 23.94 2.14
N LEU A 45 1.93 24.42 1.81
CA LEU A 45 1.68 25.83 1.59
C LEU A 45 1.28 26.52 2.92
N ASP A 46 1.91 26.11 4.03
CA ASP A 46 2.00 26.94 5.24
C ASP A 46 2.92 28.16 5.01
N HIS A 47 3.41 28.36 3.78
CA HIS A 47 4.24 29.49 3.38
C HIS A 47 3.61 30.30 2.25
N PRO A 48 3.61 31.65 2.35
CA PRO A 48 3.07 32.54 1.32
C PRO A 48 3.80 32.34 -0.02
N LEU A 49 3.05 32.29 -1.13
CA LEU A 49 3.64 32.25 -2.47
C LEU A 49 4.62 33.43 -2.67
N PRO A 50 5.83 33.21 -3.22
CA PRO A 50 6.86 34.24 -3.35
C PRO A 50 6.44 35.47 -4.18
N ASP A 51 5.48 35.32 -5.10
CA ASP A 51 4.83 36.43 -5.80
C ASP A 51 3.30 36.24 -5.83
N PRO A 52 2.53 37.03 -5.07
CA PRO A 52 1.07 36.92 -5.01
C PRO A 52 0.36 37.57 -6.22
N THR A 53 1.08 38.26 -7.10
CA THR A 53 0.54 38.80 -8.35
C THR A 53 0.56 37.77 -9.49
N HIS A 54 1.24 36.64 -9.30
CA HIS A 54 1.42 35.55 -10.26
C HIS A 54 1.24 34.19 -9.58
N ALA A 55 0.10 33.99 -8.92
CA ALA A 55 -0.20 32.74 -8.22
C ALA A 55 -0.52 31.64 -9.24
N SER A 56 0.42 30.70 -9.44
CA SER A 56 0.20 29.57 -10.35
C SER A 56 -0.10 28.26 -9.66
N PHE A 57 -0.95 27.47 -10.31
CA PHE A 57 -1.30 26.14 -9.87
C PHE A 57 -1.53 25.24 -11.08
N THR A 58 -1.25 23.94 -10.91
CA THR A 58 -1.49 22.93 -11.94
C THR A 58 -2.58 22.00 -11.46
N ILE A 59 -3.66 21.90 -12.22
CA ILE A 59 -4.64 20.83 -12.01
C ILE A 59 -4.30 19.69 -12.96
N GLY A 60 -4.00 18.55 -12.39
CA GLY A 60 -3.59 17.33 -13.07
C GLY A 60 -4.61 16.22 -12.96
N ASN A 61 -4.48 15.24 -13.85
CA ASN A 61 -5.42 14.17 -14.04
C ASN A 61 -5.40 13.12 -12.93
N GLY A 62 -6.55 12.85 -12.31
CA GLY A 62 -6.70 11.84 -11.25
C GLY A 62 -7.98 11.01 -11.30
N THR A 63 -8.86 11.19 -12.29
CA THR A 63 -10.10 10.42 -12.43
C THR A 63 -10.36 10.04 -13.89
N GLN A 64 -11.24 9.07 -14.13
CA GLN A 64 -11.59 8.60 -15.48
C GLN A 64 -12.58 9.52 -16.23
N LEU A 65 -13.22 10.47 -15.54
CA LEU A 65 -14.18 11.39 -16.14
C LEU A 65 -13.57 12.71 -16.59
N TRP A 66 -14.24 13.34 -17.55
CA TRP A 66 -14.07 14.75 -17.90
C TRP A 66 -14.85 15.64 -16.92
N TYR A 67 -14.33 16.84 -16.65
CA TYR A 67 -14.97 17.85 -15.79
C TYR A 67 -15.01 19.20 -16.50
N GLY A 68 -16.15 19.87 -16.38
CA GLY A 68 -16.25 21.30 -16.67
C GLY A 68 -15.65 22.10 -15.51
N ILE A 69 -14.98 23.21 -15.83
CA ILE A 69 -14.48 24.15 -14.81
C ILE A 69 -15.36 25.40 -14.83
N HIS A 70 -16.09 25.62 -13.75
CA HIS A 70 -16.80 26.87 -13.51
C HIS A 70 -15.93 27.79 -12.67
N VAL A 71 -15.71 29.03 -13.15
CA VAL A 71 -14.86 30.00 -12.48
C VAL A 71 -15.72 31.10 -11.86
N THR A 72 -15.65 31.23 -10.54
CA THR A 72 -16.27 32.34 -9.80
C THR A 72 -15.17 33.24 -9.23
N LYS A 73 -15.31 34.56 -9.40
CA LYS A 73 -14.32 35.56 -8.95
C LYS A 73 -14.99 36.57 -8.04
N SER A 74 -14.35 36.99 -6.95
CA SER A 74 -14.86 38.07 -6.10
C SER A 74 -14.75 39.45 -6.73
N SER A 75 -13.88 39.61 -7.73
CA SER A 75 -13.66 40.86 -8.46
C SER A 75 -13.51 40.58 -9.97
N PRO A 76 -14.11 41.41 -10.85
CA PRO A 76 -13.92 41.29 -12.30
C PRO A 76 -12.49 41.60 -12.76
N ASP A 77 -11.72 42.33 -11.94
CA ASP A 77 -10.34 42.74 -12.26
C ASP A 77 -9.35 41.56 -12.14
N ILE A 78 -9.77 40.46 -11.50
CA ILE A 78 -8.97 39.24 -11.41
C ILE A 78 -8.95 38.58 -12.79
N THR A 79 -7.77 38.50 -13.39
CA THR A 79 -7.55 37.81 -14.67
C THR A 79 -7.01 36.41 -14.43
N LEU A 80 -7.46 35.46 -15.24
CA LEU A 80 -6.88 34.13 -15.31
C LEU A 80 -6.06 34.06 -16.60
N THR A 81 -4.79 33.73 -16.46
CA THR A 81 -3.86 33.55 -17.56
C THR A 81 -3.22 32.17 -17.47
N VAL A 82 -2.40 31.87 -18.45
CA VAL A 82 -1.75 30.57 -18.57
C VAL A 82 -0.36 30.69 -18.01
N VAL A 83 0.08 29.62 -17.36
CA VAL A 83 1.35 29.63 -16.62
C VAL A 83 2.50 29.91 -17.57
N ASP A 84 3.30 30.93 -17.25
CA ASP A 84 4.61 31.20 -17.83
C ASP A 84 5.68 30.58 -16.92
N PRO A 85 6.30 29.44 -17.30
CA PRO A 85 7.28 28.75 -16.46
C PRO A 85 8.51 29.60 -16.11
N ALA A 86 8.76 30.70 -16.84
CA ALA A 86 9.89 31.60 -16.59
C ALA A 86 9.57 32.69 -15.56
N ARG A 87 8.30 32.91 -15.21
CA ARG A 87 7.84 34.02 -14.36
C ARG A 87 6.96 33.61 -13.20
N ASP A 88 6.22 32.51 -13.35
CA ASP A 88 5.23 32.10 -12.38
C ASP A 88 5.81 31.12 -11.35
N THR A 89 5.46 31.34 -10.08
CA THR A 89 5.88 30.45 -8.99
C THR A 89 4.96 29.24 -8.89
N ILE A 90 5.51 28.05 -9.09
CA ILE A 90 4.76 26.77 -9.16
C ILE A 90 4.26 26.39 -7.76
N GLY A 91 2.96 26.61 -7.49
CA GLY A 91 2.39 26.51 -6.14
C GLY A 91 1.82 25.15 -5.75
N ALA A 92 1.29 24.36 -6.69
CA ALA A 92 0.72 23.04 -6.39
C ALA A 92 0.46 22.22 -7.66
N GLN A 93 0.57 20.90 -7.57
CA GLN A 93 0.03 19.95 -8.55
C GLN A 93 -1.12 19.18 -7.89
N PHE A 94 -2.33 19.35 -8.40
CA PHE A 94 -3.49 18.57 -7.98
C PHE A 94 -3.63 17.36 -8.88
N VAL A 95 -4.11 16.23 -8.36
CA VAL A 95 -4.32 15.01 -9.14
C VAL A 95 -5.79 14.63 -9.01
N LEU A 96 -6.68 15.34 -9.71
CA LEU A 96 -8.11 15.04 -9.83
C LEU A 96 -8.62 15.65 -11.16
N ALA A 97 -9.19 14.80 -12.05
CA ALA A 97 -9.92 15.10 -13.30
C ALA A 97 -9.18 15.22 -14.65
N ASN A 98 -9.78 14.65 -15.71
CA ASN A 98 -9.58 15.16 -17.08
C ASN A 98 -10.38 16.45 -17.21
N LEU A 99 -9.76 17.56 -17.60
CA LEU A 99 -10.43 18.86 -17.53
C LEU A 99 -10.75 19.40 -18.90
N LEU A 100 -11.98 19.87 -19.07
CA LEU A 100 -12.30 20.77 -20.16
C LEU A 100 -11.70 22.15 -19.86
N PRO A 101 -11.10 22.81 -20.86
CA PRO A 101 -10.59 24.16 -20.66
C PRO A 101 -11.75 25.09 -20.28
N PRO A 102 -11.56 26.03 -19.33
CA PRO A 102 -12.54 27.07 -19.07
C PRO A 102 -12.78 27.83 -20.37
N THR A 103 -14.04 28.09 -20.73
CA THR A 103 -14.43 28.80 -21.97
C THR A 103 -13.71 30.14 -22.14
N ASN A 104 -13.19 30.72 -21.05
CA ASN A 104 -12.47 31.99 -21.00
C ASN A 104 -10.93 31.87 -20.82
N ALA A 105 -10.38 30.66 -20.66
CA ALA A 105 -8.95 30.42 -20.41
C ALA A 105 -8.34 29.44 -21.43
N LEU A 106 -8.56 29.71 -22.72
CA LEU A 106 -7.91 28.98 -23.81
C LEU A 106 -6.57 29.65 -24.17
N PRO A 107 -5.40 29.06 -23.86
CA PRO A 107 -4.19 29.26 -24.66
C PRO A 107 -4.06 28.18 -25.74
N LEU A 108 -3.51 28.60 -26.87
CA LEU A 108 -2.83 27.71 -27.82
C LEU A 108 -1.39 27.54 -27.33
N THR A 109 -0.87 26.31 -27.27
CA THR A 109 0.58 26.11 -27.16
C THR A 109 1.24 26.47 -28.49
N ALA A 110 2.46 27.01 -28.44
CA ALA A 110 3.18 27.49 -29.62
C ALA A 110 3.63 26.38 -30.58
N ASP A 111 3.57 25.12 -30.17
CA ASP A 111 4.04 23.94 -30.90
C ASP A 111 2.91 23.06 -31.47
N GLY A 112 1.64 23.41 -31.23
CA GLY A 112 0.48 22.69 -31.78
C GLY A 112 0.25 21.28 -31.22
N SER A 113 0.98 20.88 -30.18
CA SER A 113 0.80 19.64 -29.43
C SER A 113 0.00 19.90 -28.16
N TYR A 114 -1.03 19.10 -27.88
CA TYR A 114 -1.92 19.29 -26.73
C TYR A 114 -2.10 18.01 -25.93
N THR A 115 -1.37 17.80 -24.84
CA THR A 115 -1.74 16.79 -23.83
C THR A 115 -2.39 17.47 -22.63
N PHE A 116 -3.72 17.43 -22.54
CA PHE A 116 -4.52 18.05 -21.46
C PHE A 116 -4.38 17.35 -20.10
N GLN A 117 -3.37 16.51 -19.90
CA GLN A 117 -3.20 15.79 -18.64
C GLN A 117 -2.90 16.73 -17.46
N ASN A 118 -2.39 17.94 -17.72
CA ASN A 118 -2.12 18.98 -16.72
C ASN A 118 -2.49 20.35 -17.29
N THR A 119 -3.34 21.12 -16.60
CA THR A 119 -3.65 22.52 -16.93
C THR A 119 -3.02 23.44 -15.89
N GLY A 120 -2.04 24.24 -16.30
CA GLY A 120 -1.47 25.32 -15.50
C GLY A 120 -2.28 26.60 -15.65
N LEU A 121 -2.77 27.16 -14.55
CA LEU A 121 -3.45 28.45 -14.50
C LEU A 121 -2.70 29.41 -13.56
N ALA A 122 -2.68 30.69 -13.94
CA ALA A 122 -2.18 31.79 -13.12
C ALA A 122 -3.33 32.76 -12.81
N ALA A 123 -3.47 33.15 -11.54
CA ALA A 123 -4.45 34.13 -11.09
C ALA A 123 -3.75 35.42 -10.64
N ASN A 124 -4.14 36.54 -11.25
CA ASN A 124 -3.57 37.86 -10.95
C ASN A 124 -4.46 38.60 -9.95
N PHE A 125 -4.13 38.49 -8.66
CA PHE A 125 -4.81 39.22 -7.58
C PHE A 125 -4.35 40.68 -7.54
N THR A 126 -5.29 41.59 -7.26
CA THR A 126 -5.06 43.04 -7.23
C THR A 126 -5.02 43.62 -5.82
N GLY A 127 -5.50 42.87 -4.81
CA GLY A 127 -5.47 43.29 -3.40
C GLY A 127 -5.79 42.16 -2.41
N PRO A 128 -5.76 42.42 -1.08
CA PRO A 128 -6.12 41.44 -0.05
C PRO A 128 -7.63 41.13 -0.03
N ASN A 129 -7.99 39.94 0.45
CA ASN A 129 -9.36 39.42 0.60
C ASN A 129 -10.14 39.19 -0.70
N GLU A 130 -9.42 39.03 -1.80
CA GLU A 130 -9.98 38.59 -3.08
C GLU A 130 -10.01 37.06 -3.15
N THR A 131 -10.96 36.50 -3.91
CA THR A 131 -11.10 35.05 -4.08
C THR A 131 -11.34 34.66 -5.54
N VAL A 132 -10.82 33.49 -5.90
CA VAL A 132 -11.16 32.75 -7.12
C VAL A 132 -11.56 31.35 -6.71
N ALA A 133 -12.77 30.94 -7.06
CA ALA A 133 -13.27 29.58 -6.88
C ALA A 133 -13.33 28.88 -8.24
N LEU A 134 -12.84 27.65 -8.30
CA LEU A 134 -12.95 26.76 -9.45
C LEU A 134 -13.80 25.57 -9.02
N ASP A 135 -15.03 25.52 -9.51
CA ASP A 135 -15.94 24.41 -9.26
C ASP A 135 -15.79 23.40 -10.39
N LEU A 136 -15.42 22.17 -10.03
CA LEU A 136 -15.25 21.06 -10.97
C LEU A 136 -16.56 20.29 -11.09
N ASP A 137 -17.17 20.29 -12.27
CA ASP A 137 -18.48 19.68 -12.51
C ASP A 137 -18.41 18.61 -13.63
N PRO A 138 -18.51 17.31 -13.29
CA PRO A 138 -18.53 16.22 -14.27
C PRO A 138 -19.89 16.06 -14.96
N PHE A 139 -20.94 16.74 -14.49
CA PHE A 139 -22.30 16.64 -15.02
C PHE A 139 -22.58 17.64 -16.14
N THR A 140 -21.62 18.51 -16.46
CA THR A 140 -21.79 19.44 -17.58
C THR A 140 -21.96 18.68 -18.90
N THR A 141 -22.83 19.20 -19.78
CA THR A 141 -23.10 18.59 -21.09
C THR A 141 -21.83 18.37 -21.91
N ASP A 142 -20.91 19.33 -21.85
CA ASP A 142 -19.66 19.29 -22.60
C ASP A 142 -18.72 18.19 -22.01
N ALA A 143 -18.66 18.03 -20.68
CA ALA A 143 -17.88 16.98 -20.03
C ALA A 143 -18.44 15.58 -20.35
N ALA A 144 -19.74 15.40 -20.12
CA ALA A 144 -20.45 14.17 -20.45
C ALA A 144 -20.31 13.79 -21.94
N THR A 145 -20.28 14.78 -22.85
CA THR A 145 -20.02 14.53 -24.28
C THR A 145 -18.67 13.85 -24.49
N MET A 146 -17.61 14.34 -23.84
CA MET A 146 -16.27 13.77 -23.98
C MET A 146 -16.16 12.39 -23.34
N ASP A 147 -16.79 12.19 -22.18
CA ASP A 147 -16.86 10.88 -21.52
C ASP A 147 -17.56 9.83 -22.38
N ILE A 148 -18.68 10.20 -23.01
CA ILE A 148 -19.43 9.34 -23.91
C ILE A 148 -18.61 8.98 -25.15
N LEU A 149 -17.87 9.93 -25.73
CA LEU A 149 -16.98 9.63 -26.85
C LEU A 149 -15.86 8.65 -26.45
N ASN A 150 -15.34 8.79 -25.24
CA ASN A 150 -14.37 7.84 -24.68
C ASN A 150 -15.00 6.44 -24.52
N LEU A 151 -16.21 6.39 -23.95
CA LEU A 151 -16.96 5.17 -23.71
C LEU A 151 -17.29 4.41 -25.01
N ILE A 152 -17.73 5.13 -26.05
CA ILE A 152 -18.05 4.53 -27.36
C ILE A 152 -16.82 3.85 -27.97
N TYR A 153 -15.63 4.39 -27.73
CA TYR A 153 -14.38 3.80 -28.20
C TYR A 153 -13.97 2.57 -27.39
N GLN A 154 -14.18 2.59 -26.07
CA GLN A 154 -13.96 1.42 -25.20
C GLN A 154 -14.89 0.26 -25.57
N ILE A 155 -16.17 0.54 -25.87
CA ILE A 155 -17.11 -0.44 -26.39
C ILE A 155 -16.62 -1.04 -27.73
N GLY A 156 -15.87 -0.26 -28.50
CA GLY A 156 -15.19 -0.71 -29.73
C GLY A 156 -13.92 -1.54 -29.51
N GLY A 157 -13.55 -1.85 -28.26
CA GLY A 157 -12.42 -2.70 -27.90
C GLY A 157 -11.08 -1.98 -27.74
N ALA A 158 -11.09 -0.66 -27.54
CA ALA A 158 -9.88 0.11 -27.43
C ALA A 158 -9.57 0.56 -25.99
N LYS A 159 -8.26 0.73 -25.69
CA LYS A 159 -7.76 1.06 -24.35
C LYS A 159 -8.09 2.51 -23.94
N GLU A 160 -8.20 2.75 -22.64
CA GLU A 160 -8.70 4.01 -22.02
C GLU A 160 -7.98 5.32 -22.33
N ASP A 161 -6.75 5.26 -22.85
CA ASP A 161 -5.94 6.45 -23.06
C ASP A 161 -6.12 7.10 -24.44
N ALA A 162 -7.04 6.58 -25.25
CA ALA A 162 -7.08 6.83 -26.69
C ALA A 162 -7.30 8.30 -27.10
N PHE A 163 -7.98 9.10 -26.28
CA PHE A 163 -8.28 10.50 -26.58
C PHE A 163 -7.46 11.49 -25.75
N LYS A 164 -6.57 10.99 -24.88
CA LYS A 164 -5.77 11.80 -23.97
C LYS A 164 -4.69 12.56 -24.76
N GLY A 165 -5.08 13.70 -25.32
CA GLY A 165 -4.17 14.66 -25.93
C GLY A 165 -4.17 14.75 -27.47
N LEU A 166 -5.27 14.34 -28.12
CA LEU A 166 -5.39 14.43 -29.58
C LEU A 166 -6.37 15.53 -30.06
N VAL A 167 -7.11 16.18 -29.16
CA VAL A 167 -8.17 17.14 -29.51
C VAL A 167 -7.71 18.58 -29.27
N GLY A 168 -7.44 19.33 -30.33
CA GLY A 168 -7.19 20.77 -30.19
C GLY A 168 -8.46 21.56 -29.79
N PRO A 169 -8.31 22.83 -29.35
CA PRO A 169 -9.45 23.69 -28.99
C PRO A 169 -10.52 23.83 -30.07
N GLU A 170 -10.09 23.88 -31.34
CA GLU A 170 -11.00 23.98 -32.48
C GLU A 170 -11.76 22.66 -32.73
N GLY A 171 -11.09 21.51 -32.55
CA GLY A 171 -11.75 20.20 -32.59
C GLY A 171 -12.80 20.06 -31.49
N THR A 172 -12.49 20.52 -30.29
CA THR A 172 -13.40 20.51 -29.13
C THR A 172 -14.65 21.36 -29.38
N LYS A 173 -14.48 22.58 -29.90
CA LYS A 173 -15.61 23.45 -30.30
C LYS A 173 -16.50 22.79 -31.36
N GLN A 174 -15.89 22.13 -32.35
CA GLN A 174 -16.62 21.44 -33.39
C GLN A 174 -17.39 20.22 -32.84
N ILE A 175 -16.78 19.45 -31.94
CA ILE A 175 -17.45 18.32 -31.26
C ILE A 175 -18.70 18.83 -30.53
N PHE A 176 -18.57 19.83 -29.66
CA PHE A 176 -19.72 20.36 -28.91
C PHE A 176 -20.77 21.00 -29.82
N GLY A 177 -20.35 21.66 -30.89
CA GLY A 177 -21.26 22.21 -31.90
C GLY A 177 -22.01 21.15 -32.71
N ILE A 178 -21.45 19.95 -32.87
CA ILE A 178 -22.11 18.79 -33.49
C ILE A 178 -23.06 18.14 -32.48
N ALA A 179 -22.57 17.81 -31.28
CA ALA A 179 -23.33 17.14 -30.23
C ALA A 179 -24.67 17.83 -29.94
N LYS A 180 -24.66 19.17 -29.82
CA LYS A 180 -25.86 20.01 -29.56
C LYS A 180 -26.94 19.93 -30.64
N LYS A 181 -26.67 19.33 -31.80
CA LYS A 181 -27.61 19.20 -32.93
C LYS A 181 -28.18 17.79 -33.08
N LEU A 182 -27.64 16.80 -32.35
CA LEU A 182 -28.02 15.40 -32.45
C LEU A 182 -29.03 15.07 -31.34
N LYS A 183 -30.23 14.65 -31.74
CA LYS A 183 -31.35 14.45 -30.81
C LYS A 183 -31.08 13.23 -29.93
N ASN A 184 -30.75 12.09 -30.53
CA ASN A 184 -30.54 10.85 -29.77
C ASN A 184 -29.24 10.94 -28.95
N PHE A 185 -28.21 11.61 -29.47
CA PHE A 185 -27.01 11.92 -28.68
C PHE A 185 -27.29 12.84 -27.47
N THR A 186 -28.23 13.79 -27.59
CA THR A 186 -28.64 14.62 -26.45
C THR A 186 -29.34 13.79 -25.37
N ASN A 187 -30.20 12.85 -25.77
CA ASN A 187 -30.82 11.91 -24.82
C ASN A 187 -29.76 11.02 -24.15
N LEU A 188 -28.80 10.51 -24.94
CA LEU A 188 -27.67 9.72 -24.45
C LEU A 188 -26.86 10.46 -23.37
N ILE A 189 -26.63 11.77 -23.55
CA ILE A 189 -26.00 12.63 -22.52
C ILE A 189 -26.86 12.70 -21.26
N ASN A 190 -28.17 12.90 -21.40
CA ASN A 190 -29.07 13.02 -20.25
C ASN A 190 -29.10 11.72 -19.44
N ASP A 191 -29.16 10.56 -20.10
CA ASP A 191 -29.13 9.26 -19.43
C ASP A 191 -27.78 8.98 -18.77
N PHE A 192 -26.68 9.39 -19.41
CA PHE A 192 -25.35 9.32 -18.80
C PHE A 192 -25.26 10.14 -17.51
N VAL A 193 -25.69 11.39 -17.54
CA VAL A 193 -25.72 12.26 -16.34
C VAL A 193 -26.67 11.71 -15.28
N ALA A 194 -27.84 11.19 -15.68
CA ALA A 194 -28.79 10.57 -14.76
C ALA A 194 -28.23 9.30 -14.09
N MET A 195 -27.45 8.47 -14.81
CA MET A 195 -26.71 7.36 -14.21
C MET A 195 -25.75 7.84 -13.12
N LEU A 196 -24.95 8.89 -13.41
CA LEU A 196 -24.01 9.45 -12.44
C LEU A 196 -24.70 10.06 -11.21
N HIS A 197 -25.91 10.60 -11.35
CA HIS A 197 -26.71 11.03 -10.19
C HIS A 197 -27.33 9.86 -9.41
N SER A 198 -27.57 8.73 -10.07
CA SER A 198 -28.30 7.57 -9.52
C SER A 198 -27.39 6.51 -8.89
N LEU A 199 -26.10 6.80 -8.69
CA LEU A 199 -25.11 5.84 -8.18
C LEU A 199 -25.47 5.21 -6.82
N LYS A 200 -26.23 5.94 -5.99
CA LYS A 200 -26.72 5.45 -4.68
C LYS A 200 -28.01 4.62 -4.78
N SER A 201 -28.61 4.54 -5.97
CA SER A 201 -29.91 3.92 -6.24
C SER A 201 -29.75 2.85 -7.33
N PRO A 202 -29.40 1.59 -7.00
CA PRO A 202 -29.11 0.55 -8.00
C PRO A 202 -30.22 0.33 -9.04
N GLY A 203 -31.49 0.49 -8.64
CA GLY A 203 -32.64 0.37 -9.53
C GLY A 203 -32.77 1.51 -10.54
N GLU A 204 -32.54 2.76 -10.11
CA GLU A 204 -32.54 3.94 -10.99
C GLU A 204 -31.34 3.91 -11.93
N LEU A 205 -30.16 3.54 -11.41
CA LEU A 205 -28.95 3.35 -12.20
C LEU A 205 -29.14 2.33 -13.33
N ALA A 206 -29.70 1.16 -13.03
CA ALA A 206 -29.97 0.13 -14.03
C ALA A 206 -31.01 0.58 -15.07
N GLY A 207 -31.97 1.42 -14.67
CA GLY A 207 -32.93 2.04 -15.58
C GLY A 207 -32.22 2.97 -16.57
N HIS A 208 -31.48 3.95 -16.07
CA HIS A 208 -30.75 4.90 -16.91
C HIS A 208 -29.68 4.24 -17.79
N ALA A 209 -29.02 3.17 -17.33
CA ALA A 209 -28.07 2.43 -18.16
C ALA A 209 -28.73 1.68 -19.31
N LYS A 210 -29.96 1.19 -19.11
CA LYS A 210 -30.75 0.59 -20.17
C LYS A 210 -31.22 1.65 -21.17
N ASP A 211 -31.66 2.80 -20.69
CA ASP A 211 -32.11 3.91 -21.55
C ASP A 211 -30.92 4.46 -22.36
N PHE A 212 -29.74 4.62 -21.75
CA PHE A 212 -28.49 4.95 -22.43
C PHE A 212 -28.16 3.96 -23.56
N ALA A 213 -28.25 2.65 -23.27
CA ALA A 213 -27.99 1.63 -24.29
C ALA A 213 -29.00 1.71 -25.44
N GLN A 214 -30.25 2.06 -25.16
CA GLN A 214 -31.29 2.25 -26.17
C GLN A 214 -31.04 3.50 -27.02
N ASP A 215 -30.68 4.63 -26.43
CA ASP A 215 -30.33 5.84 -27.18
C ASP A 215 -29.10 5.62 -28.07
N LEU A 216 -28.12 4.83 -27.59
CA LEU A 216 -26.98 4.45 -28.39
C LEU A 216 -27.42 3.66 -29.63
N LEU A 217 -28.31 2.67 -29.45
CA LEU A 217 -28.91 1.92 -30.56
C LEU A 217 -29.64 2.84 -31.56
N ASP A 218 -30.36 3.83 -31.06
CA ASP A 218 -31.09 4.78 -31.88
C ASP A 218 -30.15 5.68 -32.71
N ILE A 219 -29.00 6.08 -32.15
CA ILE A 219 -27.92 6.78 -32.88
C ILE A 219 -27.35 5.89 -33.99
N TYR A 220 -27.05 4.61 -33.70
CA TYR A 220 -26.54 3.69 -34.71
C TYR A 220 -27.60 3.34 -35.77
N GLY A 221 -28.89 3.41 -35.43
CA GLY A 221 -30.01 3.25 -36.36
C GLY A 221 -30.18 4.43 -37.32
N ASP A 222 -29.93 5.66 -36.85
CA ASP A 222 -30.02 6.88 -37.65
C ASP A 222 -28.74 7.13 -38.47
N GLY A 223 -28.87 7.11 -39.80
CA GLY A 223 -27.73 7.31 -40.71
C GLY A 223 -27.05 8.69 -40.59
N ALA A 224 -27.82 9.74 -40.28
CA ALA A 224 -27.31 11.09 -40.14
C ALA A 224 -26.65 11.31 -38.78
N GLU A 225 -27.25 10.81 -37.69
CA GLU A 225 -26.61 10.88 -36.37
C GLU A 225 -25.35 10.01 -36.31
N ARG A 226 -25.38 8.80 -36.87
CA ARG A 226 -24.19 7.93 -36.97
C ARG A 226 -23.03 8.58 -37.73
N ALA A 227 -23.30 9.29 -38.82
CA ALA A 227 -22.27 10.00 -39.58
C ALA A 227 -21.66 11.17 -38.79
N ASN A 228 -22.48 11.89 -38.03
CA ASN A 228 -22.00 12.96 -37.16
C ASN A 228 -21.25 12.42 -35.93
N LEU A 229 -21.68 11.30 -35.36
CA LEU A 229 -20.93 10.57 -34.34
C LEU A 229 -19.55 10.15 -34.87
N ALA A 230 -19.47 9.57 -36.07
CA ALA A 230 -18.20 9.24 -36.72
C ALA A 230 -17.29 10.47 -36.85
N LYS A 231 -17.86 11.63 -37.18
CA LYS A 231 -17.12 12.89 -37.25
C LYS A 231 -16.64 13.36 -35.88
N MET A 232 -17.44 13.24 -34.82
CA MET A 232 -17.02 13.58 -33.46
C MET A 232 -15.89 12.66 -32.99
N VAL A 233 -16.00 11.35 -33.22
CA VAL A 233 -14.94 10.37 -32.92
C VAL A 233 -13.66 10.71 -33.71
N TRP A 234 -13.78 11.00 -35.01
CA TRP A 234 -12.66 11.40 -35.85
C TRP A 234 -11.97 12.68 -35.35
N LEU A 235 -12.74 13.71 -35.00
CA LEU A 235 -12.22 14.96 -34.42
C LEU A 235 -11.53 14.69 -33.08
N SER A 236 -12.08 13.79 -32.26
CA SER A 236 -11.49 13.43 -30.98
C SER A 236 -10.15 12.69 -31.11
N GLN A 237 -9.85 12.11 -32.28
CA GLN A 237 -8.58 11.43 -32.59
C GLN A 237 -7.57 12.34 -33.32
N GLY A 238 -7.82 13.65 -33.35
CA GLY A 238 -6.98 14.60 -34.10
C GLY A 238 -7.01 14.40 -35.62
N GLY A 239 -7.98 13.64 -36.13
CA GLY A 239 -8.12 13.31 -37.54
C GLY A 239 -7.09 12.33 -38.10
N SER A 240 -6.40 11.58 -37.23
CA SER A 240 -5.34 10.64 -37.59
C SER A 240 -5.81 9.42 -38.40
N ILE A 241 -7.07 9.02 -38.23
CA ILE A 241 -7.70 7.92 -38.99
C ILE A 241 -8.58 8.52 -40.09
N PRO A 242 -8.62 7.96 -41.32
CA PRO A 242 -9.57 8.42 -42.35
C PRO A 242 -11.03 8.33 -41.88
N LEU A 243 -11.81 9.40 -42.07
CA LEU A 243 -13.19 9.50 -41.58
C LEU A 243 -14.11 8.40 -42.14
N ASP A 244 -13.89 7.96 -43.37
CA ASP A 244 -14.59 6.83 -44.00
C ASP A 244 -14.35 5.51 -43.25
N LYS A 245 -13.13 5.28 -42.74
CA LYS A 245 -12.81 4.11 -41.93
C LYS A 245 -13.48 4.13 -40.56
N VAL A 246 -13.56 5.31 -39.93
CA VAL A 246 -14.31 5.48 -38.67
C VAL A 246 -15.79 5.18 -38.91
N LEU A 247 -16.35 5.69 -40.01
CA LEU A 247 -17.74 5.45 -40.39
C LEU A 247 -18.03 3.98 -40.71
N ASP A 248 -17.14 3.30 -41.44
CA ASP A 248 -17.24 1.86 -41.75
C ASP A 248 -17.24 1.02 -40.47
N ASN A 249 -16.34 1.32 -39.52
CA ASN A 249 -16.28 0.63 -38.24
C ASN A 249 -17.59 0.79 -37.46
N LEU A 250 -18.11 2.02 -37.33
CA LEU A 250 -19.38 2.28 -36.65
C LEU A 250 -20.58 1.63 -37.38
N ALA A 251 -20.56 1.60 -38.71
CA ALA A 251 -21.58 0.91 -39.50
C ALA A 251 -21.52 -0.62 -39.34
N SER A 252 -20.33 -1.20 -39.17
CA SER A 252 -20.15 -2.63 -38.90
C SER A 252 -20.69 -3.02 -37.53
N LEU A 253 -20.51 -2.17 -36.52
CA LEU A 253 -21.07 -2.36 -35.19
C LEU A 253 -22.61 -2.36 -35.21
N ASN A 254 -23.25 -1.56 -36.07
CA ASN A 254 -24.72 -1.55 -36.24
C ASN A 254 -25.30 -2.95 -36.57
N VAL A 255 -24.53 -3.82 -37.24
CA VAL A 255 -24.96 -5.20 -37.52
C VAL A 255 -24.97 -6.04 -36.23
N TRP A 256 -24.01 -5.83 -35.33
CA TRP A 256 -23.92 -6.48 -34.02
C TRP A 256 -24.95 -5.93 -33.03
N PHE A 257 -25.20 -4.63 -33.05
CA PHE A 257 -26.18 -3.92 -32.20
C PHE A 257 -27.63 -4.40 -32.41
N LYS A 258 -27.96 -4.98 -33.57
CA LYS A 258 -29.30 -5.53 -33.86
C LYS A 258 -29.63 -6.83 -33.11
N VAL A 259 -28.67 -7.42 -32.42
CA VAL A 259 -28.90 -8.61 -31.58
C VAL A 259 -29.26 -8.16 -30.16
N ILE A 260 -30.44 -8.56 -29.67
CA ILE A 260 -30.99 -8.18 -28.34
C ILE A 260 -29.95 -8.39 -27.20
N GLN A 261 -29.09 -9.40 -27.30
CA GLN A 261 -28.06 -9.68 -26.30
C GLN A 261 -26.99 -8.58 -26.20
N PHE A 262 -26.72 -7.85 -27.28
CA PHE A 262 -25.71 -6.78 -27.28
C PHE A 262 -26.19 -5.53 -26.52
N GLY A 263 -27.46 -5.13 -26.68
CA GLY A 263 -28.03 -4.01 -25.91
C GLY A 263 -28.04 -4.26 -24.40
N VAL A 264 -28.32 -5.51 -23.99
CA VAL A 264 -28.22 -5.93 -22.58
C VAL A 264 -26.77 -5.94 -22.10
N ALA A 265 -25.82 -6.39 -22.93
CA ALA A 265 -24.40 -6.38 -22.61
C ALA A 265 -23.85 -4.95 -22.47
N VAL A 266 -24.22 -4.03 -23.36
CA VAL A 266 -23.84 -2.61 -23.28
C VAL A 266 -24.47 -1.97 -22.05
N GLY A 267 -25.76 -2.19 -21.78
CA GLY A 267 -26.40 -1.67 -20.57
C GLY A 267 -25.75 -2.20 -19.30
N GLY A 268 -25.36 -3.48 -19.27
CA GLY A 268 -24.59 -4.07 -18.17
C GLY A 268 -23.21 -3.43 -18.00
N PHE A 269 -22.44 -3.35 -19.08
CA PHE A 269 -21.10 -2.76 -19.11
C PHE A 269 -21.12 -1.29 -18.66
N VAL A 270 -22.03 -0.48 -19.18
CA VAL A 270 -22.13 0.94 -18.83
C VAL A 270 -22.59 1.13 -17.38
N LYS A 271 -23.51 0.29 -16.89
CA LYS A 271 -23.92 0.27 -15.47
C LYS A 271 -22.76 -0.11 -14.55
N ASP A 272 -21.97 -1.12 -14.92
CA ASP A 272 -20.82 -1.58 -14.13
C ASP A 272 -19.69 -0.52 -14.14
N LEU A 273 -19.44 0.12 -15.30
CA LEU A 273 -18.52 1.25 -15.42
C LEU A 273 -19.00 2.45 -14.60
N ALA A 274 -20.29 2.81 -14.69
CA ALA A 274 -20.86 3.89 -13.88
C ALA A 274 -20.71 3.58 -12.38
N PHE A 275 -20.87 2.33 -11.96
CA PHE A 275 -20.62 1.92 -10.56
C PHE A 275 -19.14 2.02 -10.17
N ALA A 276 -18.23 1.59 -11.04
CA ALA A 276 -16.78 1.70 -10.83
C ALA A 276 -16.36 3.16 -10.66
N ILE A 277 -16.74 4.01 -11.61
CA ILE A 277 -16.49 5.46 -11.55
C ILE A 277 -17.22 6.07 -10.34
N GLY A 278 -18.45 5.63 -10.06
CA GLY A 278 -19.28 6.13 -8.98
C GLY A 278 -18.73 5.86 -7.57
N SER A 279 -18.05 4.74 -7.38
CA SER A 279 -17.37 4.43 -6.11
C SER A 279 -16.26 5.44 -5.78
N ILE A 280 -15.66 6.05 -6.79
CA ILE A 280 -14.69 7.15 -6.69
C ILE A 280 -15.40 8.50 -6.52
N LEU A 281 -16.53 8.70 -7.22
CA LEU A 281 -17.23 9.98 -7.29
C LEU A 281 -18.14 10.31 -6.09
N VAL A 282 -18.71 9.31 -5.41
CA VAL A 282 -19.71 9.52 -4.33
C VAL A 282 -19.18 10.33 -3.12
N THR A 283 -17.87 10.54 -3.03
CA THR A 283 -17.20 11.39 -2.03
C THR A 283 -16.61 12.70 -2.58
N GLN A 284 -16.69 12.96 -3.89
CA GLN A 284 -15.89 13.98 -4.61
C GLN A 284 -16.69 15.05 -5.39
N PHE A 285 -18.03 15.00 -5.39
CA PHE A 285 -18.86 15.79 -6.32
C PHE A 285 -18.97 17.30 -6.08
N ASP A 286 -18.23 17.88 -5.12
CA ASP A 286 -18.21 19.33 -4.88
C ASP A 286 -16.78 19.83 -4.62
N ALA A 287 -15.82 19.36 -5.43
CA ALA A 287 -14.44 19.80 -5.34
C ALA A 287 -14.31 21.25 -5.81
N THR A 288 -14.41 22.18 -4.87
CA THR A 288 -14.10 23.60 -5.11
C THR A 288 -12.66 23.88 -4.73
N ILE A 289 -11.86 24.32 -5.70
CA ILE A 289 -10.54 24.91 -5.45
C ILE A 289 -10.72 26.39 -5.14
N LEU A 290 -10.34 26.82 -3.94
CA LEU A 290 -10.45 28.21 -3.51
C LEU A 290 -9.06 28.85 -3.38
N LEU A 291 -8.78 29.83 -4.22
CA LEU A 291 -7.63 30.73 -4.05
C LEU A 291 -8.11 31.97 -3.32
N GLN A 292 -7.41 32.39 -2.26
CA GLN A 292 -7.78 33.55 -1.45
C GLN A 292 -6.55 34.40 -1.15
N SER A 293 -6.59 35.70 -1.45
CA SER A 293 -5.56 36.63 -0.98
C SER A 293 -5.80 37.07 0.47
N ARG A 294 -4.74 37.18 1.28
CA ARG A 294 -4.77 37.50 2.71
C ARG A 294 -3.75 38.59 3.07
N PRO A 295 -4.06 39.50 4.02
CA PRO A 295 -3.14 40.56 4.42
C PRO A 295 -1.93 40.02 5.20
N LEU A 296 -0.75 40.60 4.99
CA LEU A 296 0.47 40.25 5.73
C LEU A 296 0.46 40.89 7.14
N THR A 297 0.25 40.14 8.21
CA THR A 297 0.32 40.67 9.60
C THR A 297 1.74 40.59 10.16
N THR A 298 2.34 41.71 10.53
CA THR A 298 3.63 41.75 11.24
C THR A 298 3.46 41.27 12.69
N ALA A 299 4.18 40.21 13.08
CA ALA A 299 4.15 39.69 14.45
C ALA A 299 4.73 40.70 15.46
N LYS A 300 4.06 40.87 16.61
CA LYS A 300 4.50 41.69 17.74
C LYS A 300 5.43 40.86 18.66
N PRO A 301 6.58 41.38 19.15
CA PRO A 301 7.54 40.60 19.94
C PRO A 301 7.08 40.31 21.38
N THR A 302 7.42 39.13 21.90
CA THR A 302 7.07 38.61 23.25
C THR A 302 8.24 38.79 24.25
N PRO A 303 8.02 39.16 25.55
CA PRO A 303 9.09 39.29 26.56
C PRO A 303 9.49 37.95 27.22
N GLY A 304 10.78 37.80 27.59
CA GLY A 304 11.40 36.58 28.14
C GLY A 304 11.35 36.37 29.67
N PRO A 305 11.84 35.21 30.18
CA PRO A 305 11.60 34.74 31.56
C PRO A 305 12.63 35.20 32.61
N GLN A 306 12.19 35.31 33.87
CA GLN A 306 12.96 35.77 35.05
C GLN A 306 13.30 34.61 36.04
N PRO A 307 14.50 34.56 36.67
CA PRO A 307 14.86 33.55 37.68
C PRO A 307 15.05 34.12 39.11
N THR A 308 14.89 33.31 40.18
CA THR A 308 15.46 33.57 41.54
C THR A 308 15.40 32.32 42.48
N PRO A 309 16.03 32.27 43.70
CA PRO A 309 17.26 31.50 44.01
C PRO A 309 17.20 30.57 45.29
N GLY A 310 18.34 29.92 45.63
CA GLY A 310 18.47 28.87 46.66
C GLY A 310 18.81 29.26 48.12
N ALA A 311 19.15 28.25 48.95
CA ALA A 311 19.55 28.39 50.37
C ALA A 311 20.62 27.35 50.78
N ALA A 312 21.42 27.69 51.81
CA ALA A 312 22.70 27.06 52.21
C ALA A 312 22.82 26.75 53.73
N GLY A 313 23.74 25.82 54.09
CA GLY A 313 24.45 25.62 55.39
C GLY A 313 23.70 24.84 56.50
N THR A 314 24.27 24.09 57.48
CA THR A 314 25.60 23.55 57.97
C THR A 314 25.31 22.84 59.36
N PRO A 315 26.24 22.39 60.25
CA PRO A 315 27.12 21.19 60.32
C PRO A 315 26.95 20.36 61.67
N PRO A 316 27.83 19.37 62.04
CA PRO A 316 27.59 18.29 63.05
C PRO A 316 28.35 18.44 64.40
N PRO A 317 28.18 17.52 65.39
CA PRO A 317 29.13 17.33 66.49
C PRO A 317 29.65 15.88 66.72
N SER A 318 30.73 15.76 67.50
CA SER A 318 31.65 14.61 67.65
C SER A 318 31.91 14.16 69.11
N ASN A 319 32.17 12.83 69.30
CA ASN A 319 32.98 12.08 70.31
C ASN A 319 32.63 12.14 71.84
N PRO A 320 33.19 11.32 72.80
CA PRO A 320 34.16 10.19 72.78
C PRO A 320 33.92 8.99 73.77
N GLY A 321 34.77 7.93 73.71
CA GLY A 321 35.23 7.15 74.90
C GLY A 321 35.34 5.61 74.82
N PRO A 322 36.54 5.00 74.96
CA PRO A 322 36.76 3.53 74.92
C PRO A 322 36.93 2.87 76.31
N GLY A 323 36.42 1.65 76.48
CA GLY A 323 36.57 0.82 77.69
C GLY A 323 37.23 -0.54 77.40
N ASN A 324 38.24 -0.88 78.20
CA ASN A 324 39.17 -2.02 78.05
C ASN A 324 38.54 -3.40 78.34
N THR A 325 38.85 -4.41 77.52
CA THR A 325 38.68 -5.85 77.81
C THR A 325 39.95 -6.59 77.34
N PRO A 326 40.45 -7.64 78.03
CA PRO A 326 41.75 -8.25 77.74
C PRO A 326 41.80 -8.95 76.37
N ALA A 327 42.89 -8.72 75.63
CA ALA A 327 43.08 -9.27 74.28
C ALA A 327 43.32 -10.79 74.32
N PRO A 328 42.54 -11.60 73.57
CA PRO A 328 42.92 -12.97 73.26
C PRO A 328 44.22 -12.94 72.43
N THR A 329 45.12 -13.90 72.68
CA THR A 329 46.31 -14.16 71.86
C THR A 329 45.99 -14.06 70.36
N PRO A 330 46.82 -13.40 69.52
CA PRO A 330 46.53 -13.24 68.09
C PRO A 330 46.45 -14.60 67.42
N GLN A 331 45.23 -15.12 67.25
CA GLN A 331 44.98 -16.20 66.30
C GLN A 331 45.27 -15.60 64.93
N SER A 332 46.19 -16.20 64.17
CA SER A 332 46.50 -15.74 62.82
C SER A 332 45.20 -15.59 62.03
N SER A 333 44.97 -14.43 61.41
CA SER A 333 43.81 -14.19 60.56
C SER A 333 43.84 -15.22 59.42
N MET A 334 42.80 -16.04 59.35
CA MET A 334 42.59 -17.06 58.35
C MET A 334 41.27 -16.76 57.65
N ASP A 335 41.37 -16.26 56.43
CA ASP A 335 40.22 -16.14 55.53
C ASP A 335 39.95 -17.50 54.90
N ASN A 336 38.73 -18.01 55.06
CA ASN A 336 38.35 -19.27 54.45
C ASN A 336 36.85 -19.31 54.18
N SER A 337 36.45 -19.86 53.03
CA SER A 337 35.06 -19.95 52.59
C SER A 337 34.71 -21.39 52.22
N ALA A 338 33.44 -21.76 52.36
CA ALA A 338 32.89 -22.99 51.79
C ALA A 338 31.65 -22.66 50.95
N TRP A 339 31.51 -23.36 49.83
CA TRP A 339 30.34 -23.28 48.95
C TRP A 339 29.19 -24.10 49.55
N GLU A 340 28.07 -23.45 49.81
CA GLU A 340 26.87 -24.12 50.32
C GLU A 340 25.85 -24.34 49.19
N GLU A 341 25.67 -23.34 48.33
CA GLU A 341 24.67 -23.37 47.26
C GLU A 341 25.02 -22.38 46.15
N ASN A 342 24.61 -22.67 44.93
CA ASN A 342 24.69 -21.76 43.79
C ASN A 342 23.50 -21.95 42.86
N SER A 343 23.31 -21.02 41.93
CA SER A 343 22.33 -21.16 40.86
C SER A 343 22.50 -22.48 40.09
N ALA A 344 21.39 -23.17 39.84
CA ALA A 344 21.33 -24.25 38.86
C ALA A 344 21.66 -23.75 37.44
N PRO A 345 21.95 -24.65 36.47
CA PRO A 345 22.13 -24.24 35.08
C PRO A 345 20.96 -23.39 34.54
N ILE A 346 21.29 -22.29 33.87
CA ILE A 346 20.32 -21.28 33.43
C ILE A 346 20.18 -21.32 31.91
N ASN A 347 18.94 -21.32 31.42
CA ASN A 347 18.65 -21.11 30.00
C ASN A 347 18.27 -19.64 29.77
N ALA A 348 18.90 -19.00 28.79
CA ALA A 348 18.70 -17.59 28.49
C ALA A 348 18.61 -17.32 26.98
N GLN A 349 18.00 -16.20 26.61
CA GLN A 349 18.08 -15.64 25.26
C GLN A 349 19.30 -14.69 25.15
N PRO A 350 19.80 -14.42 23.93
CA PRO A 350 20.89 -13.48 23.74
C PRO A 350 20.62 -12.11 24.37
N GLY A 351 21.57 -11.59 25.16
CA GLY A 351 21.45 -10.30 25.83
C GLY A 351 20.47 -10.26 27.02
N GLN A 352 19.84 -11.37 27.40
CA GLN A 352 18.91 -11.42 28.53
C GLN A 352 19.64 -11.18 29.87
N SER A 353 19.03 -10.41 30.77
CA SER A 353 19.49 -10.30 32.15
C SER A 353 19.22 -11.60 32.93
N ILE A 354 20.27 -12.18 33.49
CA ILE A 354 20.25 -13.46 34.20
C ILE A 354 20.41 -13.19 35.71
N PRO A 355 19.40 -13.48 36.55
CA PRO A 355 19.58 -13.47 37.99
C PRO A 355 20.43 -14.68 38.42
N MET A 356 21.46 -14.43 39.22
CA MET A 356 22.30 -15.46 39.80
C MET A 356 22.45 -15.27 41.30
N TYR A 357 22.71 -16.36 42.00
CA TYR A 357 23.13 -16.30 43.38
C TYR A 357 24.17 -17.35 43.73
N PHE A 358 24.90 -17.03 44.79
CA PHE A 358 25.94 -17.82 45.40
C PHE A 358 25.81 -17.70 46.91
N LYS A 359 25.58 -18.83 47.59
CA LYS A 359 25.54 -18.92 49.05
C LYS A 359 26.85 -19.51 49.55
N LEU A 360 27.56 -18.74 50.37
CA LEU A 360 28.83 -19.15 50.96
C LEU A 360 28.78 -19.08 52.48
N ARG A 361 29.51 -20.00 53.11
CA ARG A 361 29.77 -20.05 54.55
C ARG A 361 31.14 -19.47 54.84
N ASN A 362 31.23 -18.58 55.83
CA ASN A 362 32.50 -18.18 56.41
C ASN A 362 33.04 -19.28 57.33
N THR A 363 34.07 -19.99 56.89
CA THR A 363 34.73 -21.07 57.65
C THR A 363 36.07 -20.61 58.25
N GLY A 364 36.43 -19.34 58.04
CA GLY A 364 37.60 -18.70 58.61
C GLY A 364 37.36 -18.16 60.02
N ASN A 365 38.28 -17.31 60.49
CA ASN A 365 38.17 -16.61 61.78
C ASN A 365 38.11 -15.07 61.63
N THR A 366 38.06 -14.57 60.39
CA THR A 366 37.89 -13.15 60.06
C THR A 366 36.44 -12.85 59.72
N THR A 367 35.95 -11.65 60.05
CA THR A 367 34.61 -11.20 59.65
C THR A 367 34.70 -10.59 58.25
N TRP A 368 33.89 -11.07 57.31
CA TRP A 368 33.86 -10.52 55.95
C TRP A 368 32.99 -9.27 55.87
N GLY A 369 33.32 -8.37 54.95
CA GLY A 369 32.51 -7.19 54.63
C GLY A 369 33.26 -6.23 53.72
N ASP A 370 32.50 -5.33 53.07
CA ASP A 370 33.04 -4.37 52.09
C ASP A 370 34.13 -3.47 52.70
N GLY A 371 33.89 -2.97 53.92
CA GLY A 371 34.80 -2.08 54.63
C GLY A 371 36.15 -2.72 55.03
N SER A 372 36.26 -4.05 54.90
CA SER A 372 37.48 -4.81 55.14
C SER A 372 38.07 -5.38 53.85
N GLY A 373 37.57 -4.97 52.67
CA GLY A 373 38.13 -5.34 51.37
C GLY A 373 37.74 -6.74 50.89
N PHE A 374 36.69 -7.34 51.45
CA PHE A 374 36.14 -8.62 50.99
C PHE A 374 35.13 -8.40 49.87
N ALA A 375 35.14 -9.28 48.86
CA ALA A 375 34.12 -9.32 47.81
C ALA A 375 34.07 -10.72 47.18
N LEU A 376 32.94 -11.06 46.54
CA LEU A 376 32.89 -12.14 45.57
C LEU A 376 33.28 -11.58 44.20
N ALA A 377 34.09 -12.28 43.43
CA ALA A 377 34.55 -11.77 42.13
C ALA A 377 34.65 -12.87 41.10
N CYS A 378 34.46 -12.50 39.83
CA CYS A 378 34.68 -13.45 38.74
C CYS A 378 36.14 -13.96 38.75
N ASP A 379 36.31 -15.28 38.62
CA ASP A 379 37.62 -15.93 38.64
C ASP A 379 38.24 -16.02 37.25
N THR A 380 39.01 -15.00 36.89
CA THR A 380 39.84 -15.01 35.68
C THR A 380 41.25 -15.54 35.94
N TYR A 381 41.59 -15.95 37.17
CA TYR A 381 42.93 -16.37 37.54
C TYR A 381 43.13 -17.87 37.37
N TYR A 382 42.28 -18.70 37.98
CA TYR A 382 42.39 -20.16 37.81
C TYR A 382 41.72 -20.64 36.52
N HIS A 383 40.72 -19.89 36.00
CA HIS A 383 39.94 -20.29 34.82
C HIS A 383 39.94 -19.25 33.69
N PRO A 384 41.12 -18.80 33.20
CA PRO A 384 41.22 -17.69 32.24
C PRO A 384 40.62 -17.99 30.85
N SER A 385 40.54 -19.27 30.44
CA SER A 385 40.08 -19.67 29.10
C SER A 385 38.63 -20.13 29.05
N ASN A 386 38.05 -20.51 30.19
CA ASN A 386 36.75 -21.17 30.27
C ASN A 386 35.76 -20.40 31.18
N ASN A 387 36.07 -19.13 31.47
CA ASN A 387 35.22 -18.23 32.23
C ASN A 387 34.86 -17.01 31.39
N ASP A 388 33.60 -16.93 30.98
CA ASP A 388 33.11 -15.81 30.15
C ASP A 388 32.86 -14.54 30.99
N CYS A 389 32.66 -14.69 32.30
CA CYS A 389 32.23 -13.65 33.26
C CYS A 389 30.94 -12.90 32.89
N MET A 390 30.50 -12.89 31.62
CA MET A 390 29.27 -12.27 31.13
C MET A 390 29.16 -10.79 31.54
N GLY A 391 30.28 -10.08 31.56
CA GLY A 391 30.40 -8.69 32.02
C GLY A 391 30.39 -8.50 33.54
N GLY A 392 30.37 -9.59 34.32
CA GLY A 392 30.43 -9.57 35.77
C GLY A 392 31.79 -9.16 36.34
N GLY A 393 31.76 -8.34 37.40
CA GLY A 393 32.94 -7.83 38.10
C GLY A 393 33.02 -8.34 39.55
N THR A 394 33.13 -7.42 40.50
CA THR A 394 33.12 -7.69 41.94
C THR A 394 31.75 -7.41 42.54
N VAL A 395 31.26 -8.30 43.40
CA VAL A 395 30.00 -8.20 44.13
C VAL A 395 30.31 -8.06 45.62
N GLY A 396 29.90 -6.93 46.17
CA GLY A 396 30.07 -6.62 47.60
C GLY A 396 28.95 -7.20 48.47
N PHE A 397 29.03 -6.91 49.77
CA PHE A 397 28.08 -7.34 50.80
C PHE A 397 26.95 -6.32 51.04
N GLY A 398 26.93 -5.21 50.29
CA GLY A 398 25.91 -4.18 50.43
C GLY A 398 25.89 -3.54 51.81
N GLY A 399 27.07 -3.38 52.44
CA GLY A 399 27.21 -2.85 53.80
C GLY A 399 26.99 -3.87 54.93
N ASN A 400 26.68 -5.13 54.61
CA ASN A 400 26.58 -6.20 55.61
C ASN A 400 27.96 -6.75 55.99
N THR A 401 28.02 -7.40 57.15
CA THR A 401 29.19 -8.16 57.59
C THR A 401 28.83 -9.61 57.88
N VAL A 402 29.77 -10.52 57.69
CA VAL A 402 29.57 -11.97 57.82
C VAL A 402 30.57 -12.52 58.82
N ALA A 403 30.09 -12.78 60.03
CA ALA A 403 30.91 -13.33 61.11
C ALA A 403 31.39 -14.77 60.79
N PRO A 404 32.49 -15.24 61.41
CA PRO A 404 32.90 -16.64 61.38
C PRO A 404 31.74 -17.59 61.68
N GLY A 405 31.60 -18.63 60.88
CA GLY A 405 30.50 -19.59 61.01
C GLY A 405 29.13 -18.99 60.67
N SER A 406 29.05 -18.01 59.78
CA SER A 406 27.78 -17.50 59.23
C SER A 406 27.72 -17.67 57.71
N ASP A 407 26.51 -17.71 57.17
CA ASP A 407 26.25 -17.81 55.74
C ASP A 407 25.98 -16.41 55.16
N TYR A 408 26.29 -16.22 53.88
CA TYR A 408 25.87 -15.06 53.12
C TYR A 408 25.49 -15.43 51.69
N VAL A 409 24.42 -14.82 51.18
CA VAL A 409 23.95 -15.00 49.82
C VAL A 409 24.30 -13.76 49.01
N PHE A 410 25.21 -13.92 48.06
CA PHE A 410 25.43 -12.94 47.01
C PHE A 410 24.39 -13.16 45.94
N ALA A 411 23.53 -12.17 45.69
CA ALA A 411 22.56 -12.18 44.60
C ALA A 411 22.83 -10.99 43.67
N PHE A 412 22.94 -11.25 42.38
CA PHE A 412 23.26 -10.24 41.37
C PHE A 412 22.77 -10.67 39.98
N THR A 413 22.85 -9.76 39.02
CA THR A 413 22.43 -10.01 37.63
C THR A 413 23.61 -9.94 36.68
N LEU A 414 23.71 -10.91 35.78
CA LEU A 414 24.62 -10.88 34.63
C LEU A 414 23.84 -10.65 33.33
N THR A 415 24.54 -10.40 32.22
CA THR A 415 23.93 -10.26 30.89
C THR A 415 24.38 -11.40 30.00
N ALA A 416 23.44 -12.21 29.49
CA ALA A 416 23.72 -13.31 28.60
C ALA A 416 24.51 -12.84 27.36
N PRO A 417 25.54 -13.58 26.90
CA PRO A 417 26.24 -13.29 25.66
C PRO A 417 25.28 -13.15 24.46
N SER A 418 25.65 -12.32 23.48
CA SER A 418 24.85 -12.12 22.27
C SER A 418 24.91 -13.29 21.28
N SER A 419 25.89 -14.17 21.42
CA SER A 419 26.05 -15.36 20.59
C SER A 419 25.39 -16.56 21.26
N PRO A 420 24.62 -17.39 20.52
CA PRO A 420 24.12 -18.65 21.04
C PRO A 420 25.27 -19.61 21.39
N GLY A 421 25.13 -20.35 22.48
CA GLY A 421 26.18 -21.24 22.97
C GLY A 421 25.99 -21.66 24.41
N THR A 422 26.87 -22.55 24.87
CA THR A 422 26.98 -22.91 26.30
C THR A 422 28.18 -22.21 26.89
N TYR A 423 27.93 -21.47 27.96
CA TYR A 423 28.90 -20.65 28.66
C TYR A 423 29.02 -21.10 30.11
N GLN A 424 30.17 -20.83 30.72
CA GLN A 424 30.42 -21.08 32.13
C GLN A 424 30.89 -19.79 32.80
N THR A 425 30.44 -19.56 34.03
CA THR A 425 30.95 -18.48 34.86
C THR A 425 31.43 -19.00 36.20
N TRP A 426 32.66 -18.61 36.56
CA TRP A 426 33.37 -19.05 37.76
C TRP A 426 33.61 -17.86 38.68
N TRP A 427 33.44 -18.06 39.98
CA TRP A 427 33.48 -17.00 40.97
C TRP A 427 34.25 -17.47 42.20
N ASP A 428 35.02 -16.57 42.80
CA ASP A 428 35.81 -16.84 44.00
C ASP A 428 35.70 -15.68 44.99
N MET A 429 35.87 -16.00 46.27
CA MET A 429 36.02 -14.99 47.31
C MET A 429 37.38 -14.32 47.22
N ARG A 430 37.39 -12.99 47.37
CA ARG A 430 38.60 -12.17 47.38
C ARG A 430 38.68 -11.30 48.61
N HIS A 431 39.90 -11.13 49.12
CA HIS A 431 40.24 -10.18 50.18
C HIS A 431 41.41 -9.33 49.69
N ASN A 432 41.20 -8.01 49.56
CA ASN A 432 42.16 -7.06 48.99
C ASN A 432 42.72 -7.51 47.62
N GLY A 433 41.87 -8.15 46.81
CA GLY A 433 42.21 -8.65 45.47
C GLY A 433 42.80 -10.06 45.43
N GLY A 434 43.27 -10.61 46.56
CA GLY A 434 43.76 -11.98 46.65
C GLY A 434 42.63 -13.00 46.81
N ILE A 435 42.68 -14.11 46.07
CA ILE A 435 41.68 -15.19 46.13
C ILE A 435 41.89 -16.04 47.39
N PHE A 436 40.81 -16.43 48.07
CA PHE A 436 40.85 -17.32 49.23
C PHE A 436 39.65 -18.27 49.29
N GLY A 437 39.80 -19.34 50.08
CA GLY A 437 38.74 -20.29 50.36
C GLY A 437 38.47 -21.31 49.25
N ALA A 438 37.29 -21.92 49.27
CA ALA A 438 36.92 -22.94 48.31
C ALA A 438 36.77 -22.36 46.90
N ASN A 439 37.37 -23.04 45.91
CA ASN A 439 37.38 -22.66 44.49
C ASN A 439 36.75 -23.77 43.62
N ASN A 440 36.75 -23.57 42.29
CA ASN A 440 36.21 -24.49 41.28
C ASN A 440 34.67 -24.67 41.31
N ASN A 441 33.91 -23.64 41.70
CA ASN A 441 32.45 -23.66 41.57
C ASN A 441 32.01 -22.80 40.37
N TYR A 442 31.14 -23.36 39.52
CA TYR A 442 30.66 -22.68 38.32
C TYR A 442 29.15 -22.82 38.12
N VAL A 443 28.60 -21.88 37.38
CA VAL A 443 27.23 -21.95 36.84
C VAL A 443 27.31 -22.05 35.33
N GLN A 444 26.56 -22.99 34.76
CA GLN A 444 26.42 -23.13 33.30
C GLN A 444 25.24 -22.29 32.81
N VAL A 445 25.46 -21.53 31.74
CA VAL A 445 24.42 -20.75 31.06
C VAL A 445 24.32 -21.22 29.62
N VAL A 446 23.14 -21.67 29.22
CA VAL A 446 22.82 -22.06 27.84
C VAL A 446 22.07 -20.91 27.19
N VAL A 447 22.76 -20.19 26.30
CA VAL A 447 22.15 -19.16 25.46
C VAL A 447 21.58 -19.85 24.23
N SER A 448 20.26 -19.96 24.17
CA SER A 448 19.58 -20.56 23.03
C SER A 448 19.60 -19.60 21.85
N ALA A 449 19.71 -20.13 20.63
CA ALA A 449 19.40 -19.32 19.46
C ALA A 449 17.95 -18.83 19.57
N PRO A 450 17.64 -17.59 19.14
CA PRO A 450 16.26 -17.17 19.00
C PRO A 450 15.54 -18.22 18.15
N GLN A 451 14.50 -18.86 18.70
CA GLN A 451 13.64 -19.68 17.87
C GLN A 451 12.90 -18.75 16.92
N HIS A 452 13.30 -18.75 15.65
CA HIS A 452 12.43 -18.25 14.61
C HIS A 452 11.28 -19.25 14.52
N ASN A 453 10.14 -18.94 15.14
CA ASN A 453 8.89 -19.55 14.71
C ASN A 453 8.75 -19.14 13.26
N PRO A 454 8.74 -20.08 12.30
CA PRO A 454 8.75 -19.69 10.93
C PRO A 454 7.49 -18.88 10.64
N THR A 455 7.69 -17.61 10.33
CA THR A 455 6.59 -16.69 10.04
C THR A 455 6.43 -16.60 8.54
N TRP A 456 5.18 -16.48 8.11
CA TRP A 456 4.88 -16.13 6.74
C TRP A 456 5.30 -14.68 6.53
N GLN A 457 6.21 -14.47 5.59
CA GLN A 457 6.72 -13.16 5.20
C GLN A 457 6.32 -12.88 3.76
N THR A 458 5.78 -11.70 3.50
CA THR A 458 5.43 -11.26 2.14
C THR A 458 6.67 -11.25 1.27
N TRP A 459 6.66 -12.06 0.22
CA TRP A 459 7.75 -12.18 -0.72
C TRP A 459 7.44 -11.54 -2.07
N PHE A 460 6.18 -11.58 -2.46
CA PHE A 460 5.66 -10.87 -3.62
C PHE A 460 4.23 -10.40 -3.29
N SER A 461 3.93 -9.15 -3.61
CA SER A 461 2.57 -8.62 -3.48
C SER A 461 2.29 -7.68 -4.64
N GLN A 462 1.08 -7.76 -5.17
CA GLN A 462 0.64 -6.90 -6.24
C GLN A 462 -0.80 -6.52 -6.01
N HIS A 463 -1.06 -5.22 -5.92
CA HIS A 463 -2.41 -4.71 -5.73
C HIS A 463 -3.27 -5.00 -6.96
N ARG A 464 -2.73 -4.73 -8.16
CA ARG A 464 -3.36 -5.05 -9.44
C ARG A 464 -2.56 -6.12 -10.17
N PRO A 465 -2.89 -7.43 -10.00
CA PRO A 465 -2.23 -8.51 -10.73
C PRO A 465 -2.14 -8.20 -12.22
N PHE A 466 -1.03 -8.56 -12.89
CA PHE A 466 -0.73 -8.23 -14.30
C PHE A 466 -0.47 -6.74 -14.63
N CYS A 467 -0.99 -5.78 -13.88
CA CYS A 467 -1.02 -4.37 -14.30
C CYS A 467 0.11 -3.49 -13.73
N ASP A 468 0.69 -3.86 -12.58
CA ASP A 468 1.76 -3.10 -11.91
C ASP A 468 3.14 -3.76 -12.13
N ASP A 469 4.09 -3.08 -12.79
CA ASP A 469 5.51 -3.43 -12.97
C ASP A 469 5.89 -4.76 -13.68
N GLY A 470 6.56 -4.65 -14.85
CA GLY A 470 7.53 -5.66 -15.35
C GLY A 470 7.02 -7.05 -15.78
N ASN A 471 5.71 -7.29 -15.86
CA ASN A 471 5.02 -8.53 -16.30
C ASN A 471 5.65 -9.87 -15.82
N PRO A 472 5.59 -10.18 -14.51
CA PRO A 472 5.92 -11.52 -13.99
C PRO A 472 4.83 -12.57 -14.29
N TRP A 473 3.65 -12.12 -14.71
CA TRP A 473 2.50 -12.93 -15.09
C TRP A 473 2.54 -13.21 -16.59
N ASN A 474 2.45 -14.48 -16.96
CA ASN A 474 2.34 -14.91 -18.35
C ASN A 474 0.91 -15.36 -18.61
N GLY A 475 0.20 -14.60 -19.44
CA GLY A 475 -1.08 -15.03 -19.98
C GLY A 475 -0.85 -15.86 -21.24
N ASP A 476 -1.51 -17.01 -21.33
CA ASP A 476 -1.61 -17.72 -22.60
C ASP A 476 -2.55 -16.89 -23.51
N VAL A 477 -1.98 -15.98 -24.29
CA VAL A 477 -2.65 -14.99 -25.17
C VAL A 477 -3.60 -15.59 -26.22
N ASN A 478 -3.77 -16.91 -26.24
CA ASN A 478 -4.75 -17.60 -27.09
C ASN A 478 -6.13 -17.77 -26.44
N HIS A 479 -6.32 -17.41 -25.16
CA HIS A 479 -7.59 -17.64 -24.45
C HIS A 479 -8.09 -16.43 -23.66
N SER A 480 -8.40 -15.35 -24.38
CA SER A 480 -9.54 -14.47 -24.07
C SER A 480 -9.72 -13.87 -22.66
N ALA A 481 -8.66 -13.54 -21.93
CA ALA A 481 -8.77 -12.59 -20.82
C ALA A 481 -8.77 -11.16 -21.40
N THR A 482 -9.84 -10.39 -21.20
CA THR A 482 -9.80 -8.94 -21.43
C THR A 482 -9.21 -8.31 -20.18
N ASP A 483 -7.88 -8.21 -20.15
CA ASP A 483 -7.16 -7.55 -19.06
C ASP A 483 -7.42 -6.04 -19.12
N ASP A 484 -8.39 -5.56 -18.35
CA ASP A 484 -8.63 -4.13 -18.17
C ASP A 484 -7.71 -3.56 -17.08
N CYS A 485 -6.44 -3.36 -17.45
CA CYS A 485 -5.42 -2.79 -16.56
C CYS A 485 -5.52 -1.27 -16.39
N SER A 486 -6.46 -0.63 -17.07
CA SER A 486 -6.55 0.81 -17.12
C SER A 486 -7.66 1.33 -16.18
N ASN A 487 -8.77 0.59 -16.01
CA ASN A 487 -9.94 1.10 -15.26
C ASN A 487 -10.15 0.49 -13.88
N ALA A 488 -9.63 -0.72 -13.64
CA ALA A 488 -9.97 -1.50 -12.47
C ALA A 488 -8.91 -1.36 -11.36
N ASN A 489 -9.35 -1.27 -10.10
CA ASN A 489 -8.46 -1.35 -8.93
C ASN A 489 -8.04 -2.82 -8.65
N GLY A 490 -7.71 -3.56 -9.71
CA GLY A 490 -7.45 -4.99 -9.75
C GLY A 490 -7.42 -5.52 -11.19
N LEU A 491 -7.30 -6.84 -11.36
CA LEU A 491 -7.37 -7.57 -12.63
C LEU A 491 -8.78 -8.09 -12.88
N ILE A 492 -9.41 -7.75 -14.00
CA ILE A 492 -10.68 -8.34 -14.41
C ILE A 492 -10.42 -9.55 -15.31
N LEU A 493 -10.87 -10.74 -14.88
CA LEU A 493 -10.90 -11.94 -15.72
C LEU A 493 -12.33 -12.23 -16.18
N SER A 494 -12.48 -12.48 -17.48
CA SER A 494 -13.76 -12.80 -18.12
C SER A 494 -13.53 -13.76 -19.28
N LYS A 495 -14.36 -14.78 -19.38
CA LYS A 495 -14.32 -15.82 -20.40
C LYS A 495 -15.03 -15.35 -21.66
N TYR A 496 -14.26 -15.16 -22.73
CA TYR A 496 -14.77 -14.71 -24.03
C TYR A 496 -15.08 -15.83 -25.04
N GLN A 497 -14.69 -17.11 -24.80
CA GLN A 497 -15.06 -18.28 -25.64
C GLN A 497 -15.28 -19.58 -24.82
N ASN A 498 -14.98 -20.78 -25.36
CA ASN A 498 -15.20 -22.06 -24.67
C ASN A 498 -14.08 -22.42 -23.66
N SER A 499 -12.93 -21.74 -23.69
CA SER A 499 -11.81 -21.91 -22.76
C SER A 499 -11.99 -21.05 -21.50
N SER A 500 -11.53 -21.53 -20.34
CA SER A 500 -11.40 -20.67 -19.14
C SER A 500 -10.43 -19.52 -19.41
N ALA A 501 -10.62 -18.38 -18.72
CA ALA A 501 -9.63 -17.30 -18.69
C ALA A 501 -8.65 -17.60 -17.55
N GLU A 502 -7.36 -17.72 -17.84
CA GLU A 502 -6.30 -18.14 -16.89
C GLU A 502 -5.08 -17.24 -17.02
N LEU A 503 -4.45 -16.93 -15.88
CA LEU A 503 -3.23 -16.14 -15.81
C LEU A 503 -2.25 -16.80 -14.84
N ASP A 504 -1.04 -17.12 -15.31
CA ASP A 504 0.00 -17.77 -14.51
C ASP A 504 1.09 -16.79 -14.04
N LEU A 505 1.48 -16.87 -12.77
CA LEU A 505 2.63 -16.19 -12.17
C LEU A 505 3.88 -17.06 -12.35
N ASN A 506 4.67 -16.73 -13.37
CA ASN A 506 5.85 -17.52 -13.74
C ASN A 506 7.17 -16.98 -13.16
N HIS A 507 7.29 -15.66 -13.00
CA HIS A 507 8.56 -15.02 -12.57
C HIS A 507 8.37 -13.87 -11.57
N PRO A 508 7.81 -14.14 -10.38
CA PRO A 508 7.73 -13.13 -9.33
C PRO A 508 9.13 -12.55 -9.04
N ASN A 509 9.27 -11.23 -9.10
CA ASN A 509 10.53 -10.48 -8.95
C ASN A 509 11.60 -10.69 -10.05
N GLY A 510 11.20 -11.01 -11.28
CA GLY A 510 12.06 -10.84 -12.47
C GLY A 510 13.14 -11.88 -12.69
N ASN A 511 13.15 -13.01 -11.96
CA ASN A 511 13.83 -14.31 -12.27
C ASN A 511 13.82 -15.32 -11.09
N GLY A 512 13.16 -15.05 -9.95
CA GLY A 512 13.21 -15.91 -8.76
C GLY A 512 12.17 -17.04 -8.76
N ASN A 513 12.58 -18.28 -8.46
CA ASN A 513 11.66 -19.35 -8.08
C ASN A 513 11.29 -19.21 -6.59
N TYR A 514 10.06 -19.56 -6.21
CA TYR A 514 9.63 -19.68 -4.81
C TYR A 514 9.62 -21.16 -4.35
N PRO A 515 9.75 -21.43 -3.03
CA PRO A 515 9.69 -22.78 -2.50
C PRO A 515 8.27 -23.36 -2.60
N MET A 516 8.11 -24.38 -3.45
CA MET A 516 6.82 -25.06 -3.66
C MET A 516 6.35 -25.96 -2.53
N THR A 517 7.22 -26.24 -1.57
CA THR A 517 6.87 -27.03 -0.39
C THR A 517 6.32 -26.17 0.74
N GLN A 518 6.52 -24.85 0.70
CA GLN A 518 6.28 -23.93 1.82
C GLN A 518 5.96 -22.52 1.34
N PHE A 519 4.71 -22.31 0.89
CA PHE A 519 4.21 -21.00 0.49
C PHE A 519 2.75 -20.81 0.91
N ARG A 520 2.35 -19.56 1.06
CA ARG A 520 0.97 -19.14 1.24
C ARG A 520 0.64 -18.11 0.19
N VAL A 521 -0.46 -18.32 -0.51
CA VAL A 521 -0.99 -17.38 -1.50
C VAL A 521 -2.37 -16.93 -1.06
N THR A 522 -2.59 -15.62 -1.12
CA THR A 522 -3.86 -14.96 -0.81
C THR A 522 -4.22 -14.04 -1.96
N VAL A 523 -5.49 -14.02 -2.35
CA VAL A 523 -6.03 -13.06 -3.31
C VAL A 523 -7.44 -12.66 -2.91
N GLN A 524 -7.79 -11.40 -3.10
CA GLN A 524 -9.14 -10.92 -2.93
C GLN A 524 -9.85 -10.84 -4.29
N GLY A 525 -11.18 -10.92 -4.27
CA GLY A 525 -11.92 -10.68 -5.49
C GLY A 525 -13.40 -10.39 -5.29
N ASN A 526 -14.01 -9.91 -6.37
CA ASN A 526 -15.40 -9.46 -6.44
C ASN A 526 -16.02 -9.99 -7.74
N PHE A 527 -17.22 -10.58 -7.64
CA PHE A 527 -18.03 -10.89 -8.82
C PHE A 527 -18.70 -9.61 -9.31
N LEU A 528 -18.47 -9.23 -10.56
CA LEU A 528 -19.09 -8.04 -11.14
C LEU A 528 -20.58 -8.26 -11.45
N ASN A 529 -20.99 -9.52 -11.65
CA ASN A 529 -22.39 -9.91 -11.72
C ASN A 529 -22.71 -11.02 -10.69
N PRO A 530 -23.01 -10.64 -9.42
CA PRO A 530 -23.32 -11.58 -8.34
C PRO A 530 -24.51 -12.51 -8.58
N SER A 531 -25.38 -12.19 -9.54
CA SER A 531 -26.55 -13.02 -9.86
C SER A 531 -26.19 -14.22 -10.75
N ASP A 532 -25.05 -14.16 -11.44
CA ASP A 532 -24.55 -15.27 -12.24
C ASP A 532 -23.81 -16.27 -11.33
N THR A 533 -24.50 -17.37 -11.01
CA THR A 533 -23.97 -18.46 -10.18
C THR A 533 -23.27 -19.54 -10.99
N SER A 534 -23.22 -19.39 -12.31
CA SER A 534 -22.58 -20.36 -13.20
C SER A 534 -21.07 -20.15 -13.34
N VAL A 535 -20.58 -18.99 -12.88
CA VAL A 535 -19.19 -18.54 -12.94
C VAL A 535 -18.51 -18.76 -11.60
N LYS A 536 -17.25 -19.21 -11.63
CA LYS A 536 -16.40 -19.40 -10.46
C LYS A 536 -15.08 -18.64 -10.56
N ALA A 537 -14.66 -18.05 -9.45
CA ALA A 537 -13.33 -17.50 -9.23
C ALA A 537 -12.39 -18.61 -8.77
N GLY A 538 -11.29 -18.82 -9.49
CA GLY A 538 -10.30 -19.86 -9.24
C GLY A 538 -8.95 -19.29 -8.81
N LEU A 539 -8.36 -19.88 -7.76
CA LEU A 539 -6.96 -19.69 -7.37
C LEU A 539 -6.20 -21.00 -7.66
N LEU A 540 -5.19 -20.91 -8.52
CA LEU A 540 -4.40 -22.04 -9.00
C LEU A 540 -3.10 -22.14 -8.23
N VAL A 541 -2.75 -23.35 -7.82
CA VAL A 541 -1.49 -23.64 -7.15
C VAL A 541 -0.90 -24.96 -7.65
N GLN A 542 0.43 -25.10 -7.56
CA GLN A 542 1.15 -26.30 -8.00
C GLN A 542 0.91 -26.64 -9.48
N THR A 543 0.62 -25.64 -10.33
CA THR A 543 0.48 -25.86 -11.78
C THR A 543 1.85 -26.15 -12.39
N PRO A 544 2.01 -26.98 -13.44
CA PRO A 544 3.32 -27.21 -14.05
C PRO A 544 3.90 -25.93 -14.67
N GLN A 545 5.22 -25.72 -14.59
CA GLN A 545 5.88 -24.55 -15.20
C GLN A 545 5.83 -24.51 -16.74
N ASN A 546 5.60 -25.65 -17.40
CA ASN A 546 5.52 -25.70 -18.85
C ASN A 546 4.06 -25.52 -19.27
N ALA A 547 3.74 -24.43 -19.97
CA ALA A 547 2.39 -24.08 -20.43
C ALA A 547 1.67 -25.19 -21.23
N ASN A 548 2.40 -26.18 -21.78
CA ASN A 548 1.82 -27.32 -22.49
C ASN A 548 1.48 -28.53 -21.59
N GLN A 549 1.62 -28.40 -20.27
CA GLN A 549 1.38 -29.47 -19.30
C GLN A 549 0.23 -29.10 -18.37
N TYR A 550 -0.77 -29.96 -18.32
CA TYR A 550 -1.84 -29.84 -17.33
C TYR A 550 -1.37 -30.35 -15.96
N GLY A 551 -1.92 -29.79 -14.89
CA GLY A 551 -1.65 -30.22 -13.52
C GLY A 551 -1.99 -29.15 -12.50
N GLY A 552 -1.84 -29.49 -11.22
CA GLY A 552 -2.09 -28.56 -10.12
C GLY A 552 -3.49 -28.64 -9.54
N TYR A 553 -3.74 -27.74 -8.59
CA TYR A 553 -5.01 -27.61 -7.87
C TYR A 553 -5.67 -26.28 -8.20
N ILE A 554 -7.00 -26.28 -8.21
CA ILE A 554 -7.82 -25.07 -8.35
C ILE A 554 -8.76 -24.99 -7.15
N LEU A 555 -8.62 -23.94 -6.34
CA LEU A 555 -9.63 -23.58 -5.36
C LEU A 555 -10.63 -22.62 -6.03
N ALA A 556 -11.82 -23.12 -6.33
CA ALA A 556 -12.85 -22.39 -7.06
C ALA A 556 -14.04 -22.04 -6.17
N ILE A 557 -14.61 -20.84 -6.30
CA ILE A 557 -15.85 -20.43 -5.62
C ILE A 557 -16.80 -19.72 -6.57
N ALA A 558 -18.10 -19.98 -6.47
CA ALA A 558 -19.15 -19.27 -7.21
C ALA A 558 -19.79 -18.15 -6.37
N SER A 559 -20.50 -17.24 -7.02
CA SER A 559 -21.16 -16.08 -6.39
C SER A 559 -22.23 -16.45 -5.33
N ASN A 560 -22.76 -17.67 -5.35
CA ASN A 560 -23.68 -18.20 -4.33
C ASN A 560 -22.95 -18.87 -3.14
N GLY A 561 -21.62 -18.80 -3.08
CA GLY A 561 -20.81 -19.40 -2.03
C GLY A 561 -20.53 -20.89 -2.19
N TYR A 562 -20.99 -21.52 -3.27
CA TYR A 562 -20.62 -22.90 -3.59
C TYR A 562 -19.16 -22.96 -4.05
N TRP A 563 -18.35 -23.79 -3.40
CA TRP A 563 -16.92 -23.90 -3.66
C TRP A 563 -16.52 -25.34 -4.01
N GLU A 564 -15.44 -25.47 -4.77
CA GLU A 564 -14.82 -26.73 -5.14
C GLU A 564 -13.30 -26.63 -4.99
N LEU A 565 -12.69 -27.64 -4.42
CA LEU A 565 -11.27 -27.91 -4.64
C LEU A 565 -11.16 -28.92 -5.77
N GLN A 566 -10.45 -28.58 -6.83
CA GLN A 566 -10.32 -29.40 -8.02
C GLN A 566 -8.85 -29.80 -8.23
N LEU A 567 -8.63 -31.01 -8.76
CA LEU A 567 -7.33 -31.49 -9.23
C LEU A 567 -7.36 -31.56 -10.75
N VAL A 568 -6.39 -30.93 -11.41
CA VAL A 568 -6.26 -30.95 -12.87
C VAL A 568 -5.49 -32.19 -13.30
N ASN A 569 -6.10 -33.04 -14.13
CA ASN A 569 -5.46 -34.25 -14.63
C ASN A 569 -4.36 -33.93 -15.65
N THR A 570 -3.16 -34.44 -15.40
CA THR A 570 -1.97 -34.15 -16.24
C THR A 570 -2.07 -34.64 -17.68
N GLY A 571 -2.86 -35.69 -17.93
CA GLY A 571 -2.97 -36.30 -19.26
C GLY A 571 -3.97 -35.63 -20.21
N ASN A 572 -4.97 -34.90 -19.70
CA ASN A 572 -6.07 -34.39 -20.53
C ASN A 572 -6.69 -33.07 -20.06
N GLY A 573 -6.18 -32.46 -19.00
CA GLY A 573 -6.67 -31.18 -18.47
C GLY A 573 -8.05 -31.25 -17.82
N SER A 574 -8.66 -32.44 -17.71
CA SER A 574 -9.94 -32.61 -17.04
C SER A 574 -9.82 -32.32 -15.55
N LYS A 575 -10.82 -31.65 -14.98
CA LYS A 575 -10.83 -31.20 -13.59
C LYS A 575 -11.66 -32.15 -12.75
N ASN A 576 -11.01 -32.81 -11.79
CA ASN A 576 -11.66 -33.72 -10.86
C ASN A 576 -11.93 -32.99 -9.54
N VAL A 577 -13.20 -32.81 -9.19
CA VAL A 577 -13.59 -32.24 -7.89
C VAL A 577 -13.15 -33.18 -6.77
N GLN A 578 -12.26 -32.68 -5.94
CA GLN A 578 -11.64 -33.38 -4.82
C GLN A 578 -12.40 -33.20 -3.51
N ASN A 579 -13.04 -32.05 -3.35
CA ASN A 579 -14.00 -31.73 -2.29
C ASN A 579 -14.82 -30.51 -2.72
N ASN A 580 -15.97 -30.31 -2.09
CA ASN A 580 -16.85 -29.18 -2.36
C ASN A 580 -17.72 -28.87 -1.14
N GLY A 581 -18.35 -27.70 -1.16
CA GLY A 581 -19.29 -27.30 -0.12
C GLY A 581 -19.92 -25.95 -0.41
N THR A 582 -20.55 -25.35 0.60
CA THR A 582 -21.15 -24.02 0.49
C THR A 582 -20.86 -23.19 1.73
N ILE A 583 -20.46 -21.94 1.54
CA ILE A 583 -20.24 -20.98 2.63
C ILE A 583 -21.52 -20.20 2.90
N GLY A 584 -22.05 -20.31 4.12
CA GLY A 584 -23.21 -19.54 4.55
C GLY A 584 -22.88 -18.05 4.67
N GLY A 585 -23.75 -17.18 4.15
CA GLY A 585 -23.54 -15.72 4.23
C GLY A 585 -22.40 -15.19 3.36
N PHE A 586 -22.01 -15.94 2.32
CA PHE A 586 -20.98 -15.51 1.38
C PHE A 586 -21.34 -14.19 0.70
N ASN A 587 -20.41 -13.23 0.70
CA ASN A 587 -20.55 -11.95 0.01
C ASN A 587 -19.84 -12.01 -1.34
N PRO A 588 -20.57 -12.10 -2.48
CA PRO A 588 -19.94 -12.12 -3.79
C PRO A 588 -19.27 -10.80 -4.19
N GLY A 589 -19.58 -9.68 -3.51
CA GLY A 589 -18.95 -8.39 -3.74
C GLY A 589 -17.63 -8.17 -2.99
N ASN A 590 -17.22 -9.12 -2.14
CA ASN A 590 -15.91 -9.15 -1.49
C ASN A 590 -15.66 -10.56 -0.92
N PHE A 591 -14.71 -11.27 -1.52
CA PHE A 591 -14.24 -12.54 -1.01
C PHE A 591 -12.71 -12.62 -1.00
N THR A 592 -12.19 -13.54 -0.20
CA THR A 592 -10.76 -13.88 -0.14
C THR A 592 -10.60 -15.36 -0.40
N LEU A 593 -9.71 -15.71 -1.33
CA LEU A 593 -9.21 -17.06 -1.53
C LEU A 593 -7.80 -17.14 -0.99
N GLN A 594 -7.52 -18.17 -0.20
CA GLN A 594 -6.18 -18.45 0.29
C GLN A 594 -5.87 -19.94 0.17
N VAL A 595 -4.68 -20.24 -0.30
CA VAL A 595 -4.13 -21.60 -0.28
C VAL A 595 -2.78 -21.59 0.41
N THR A 596 -2.58 -22.53 1.33
CA THR A 596 -1.32 -22.72 2.03
C THR A 596 -0.77 -24.11 1.71
N VAL A 597 0.45 -24.15 1.21
CA VAL A 597 1.23 -25.39 1.05
C VAL A 597 2.35 -25.37 2.08
N ASP A 598 2.38 -26.37 2.95
CA ASP A 598 3.39 -26.47 4.01
C ASP A 598 3.77 -27.93 4.25
N GLY A 599 4.98 -28.31 3.86
CA GLY A 599 5.59 -29.59 4.21
C GLY A 599 4.81 -30.82 3.75
N GLY A 600 4.17 -30.77 2.57
CA GLY A 600 3.38 -31.87 2.02
C GLY A 600 1.90 -31.85 2.42
N THR A 601 1.41 -30.73 2.97
CA THR A 601 -0.01 -30.49 3.22
C THR A 601 -0.47 -29.30 2.39
N ILE A 602 -1.63 -29.40 1.75
CA ILE A 602 -2.36 -28.29 1.13
C ILE A 602 -3.60 -27.97 1.96
N THR A 603 -3.79 -26.70 2.28
CA THR A 603 -4.93 -26.18 3.05
C THR A 603 -5.61 -25.09 2.25
N SER A 604 -6.92 -25.21 2.03
CA SER A 604 -7.74 -24.24 1.31
C SER A 604 -8.60 -23.46 2.29
N ILE A 605 -8.56 -22.13 2.17
CA ILE A 605 -9.24 -21.19 3.06
C ILE A 605 -10.01 -20.19 2.21
N ILE A 606 -11.24 -19.90 2.60
CA ILE A 606 -12.08 -18.89 1.95
C ILE A 606 -12.66 -17.98 3.04
N ASN A 607 -12.51 -16.66 2.88
CA ASN A 607 -12.92 -15.66 3.87
C ASN A 607 -12.43 -15.97 5.30
N GLY A 608 -11.21 -16.50 5.42
CA GLY A 608 -10.62 -16.91 6.70
C GLY A 608 -11.14 -18.24 7.27
N GLN A 609 -12.15 -18.87 6.67
CA GLN A 609 -12.62 -20.19 7.05
C GLN A 609 -11.86 -21.28 6.29
N GLN A 610 -11.25 -22.23 7.00
CA GLN A 610 -10.68 -23.44 6.39
C GLN A 610 -11.83 -24.29 5.81
N VAL A 611 -11.78 -24.55 4.50
CA VAL A 611 -12.78 -25.34 3.78
C VAL A 611 -12.27 -26.73 3.40
N ASP A 612 -10.95 -26.90 3.27
CA ASP A 612 -10.31 -28.19 2.98
C ASP A 612 -8.88 -28.25 3.54
N GLN A 613 -8.43 -29.45 3.91
CA GLN A 613 -7.03 -29.75 4.23
C GLN A 613 -6.71 -31.20 3.86
N ARG A 614 -5.61 -31.43 3.16
CA ARG A 614 -5.20 -32.76 2.69
C ARG A 614 -3.70 -32.85 2.43
N GLY A 615 -3.22 -34.06 2.19
CA GLY A 615 -1.85 -34.27 1.69
C GLY A 615 -1.67 -33.72 0.28
N ASP A 616 -0.54 -33.06 0.04
CA ASP A 616 -0.11 -32.56 -1.26
C ASP A 616 0.59 -33.68 -2.05
N GLY A 617 -0.09 -34.19 -3.07
CA GLY A 617 0.37 -35.31 -3.88
C GLY A 617 1.29 -34.95 -5.06
N LEU A 618 1.63 -33.67 -5.26
CA LEU A 618 2.24 -33.18 -6.52
C LEU A 618 3.74 -32.75 -6.42
N ASN A 619 4.38 -32.80 -5.25
CA ASN A 619 5.72 -32.24 -4.96
C ASN A 619 6.95 -33.01 -5.55
N PRO A 620 8.14 -32.41 -5.84
CA PRO A 620 8.53 -30.99 -5.97
C PRO A 620 9.28 -30.70 -7.31
N SER A 621 8.59 -30.20 -8.33
CA SER A 621 9.21 -29.49 -9.47
C SER A 621 8.67 -28.06 -9.43
N PRO A 622 9.41 -27.02 -9.84
CA PRO A 622 8.87 -25.68 -9.82
C PRO A 622 7.61 -25.63 -10.69
N GLY A 623 6.52 -25.18 -10.08
CA GLY A 623 5.25 -24.94 -10.74
C GLY A 623 4.91 -23.44 -10.80
N ALA A 624 3.73 -23.10 -11.28
CA ALA A 624 3.18 -21.75 -11.26
C ALA A 624 2.05 -21.63 -10.22
N LEU A 625 1.73 -20.38 -9.90
CA LEU A 625 0.47 -19.98 -9.25
C LEU A 625 -0.36 -19.28 -10.32
N GLY A 626 -1.67 -19.24 -10.18
CA GLY A 626 -2.48 -18.56 -11.17
C GLY A 626 -3.83 -18.10 -10.67
N LEU A 627 -4.48 -17.30 -11.50
CA LEU A 627 -5.86 -16.85 -11.30
C LEU A 627 -6.69 -17.32 -12.49
N MET A 628 -7.95 -17.69 -12.25
CA MET A 628 -8.83 -18.18 -13.30
C MET A 628 -10.28 -17.74 -13.10
N GLU A 629 -10.97 -17.55 -14.21
CA GLU A 629 -12.43 -17.59 -14.26
C GLU A 629 -12.91 -18.88 -14.94
N GLU A 630 -13.81 -19.59 -14.27
CA GLU A 630 -14.44 -20.81 -14.79
C GLU A 630 -15.94 -20.64 -15.00
N GLY A 631 -16.42 -20.93 -16.21
CA GLY A 631 -17.85 -20.92 -16.54
C GLY A 631 -18.20 -21.80 -17.73
N PRO A 632 -19.45 -22.28 -17.86
CA PRO A 632 -19.87 -23.20 -18.92
C PRO A 632 -20.09 -22.55 -20.30
N LYS A 633 -20.14 -21.21 -20.38
CA LYS A 633 -20.39 -20.43 -21.60
C LYS A 633 -19.53 -19.16 -21.59
N PRO A 634 -19.27 -18.50 -22.74
CA PRO A 634 -18.80 -17.11 -22.77
C PRO A 634 -19.74 -16.28 -21.89
N THR A 635 -19.21 -15.68 -20.84
CA THR A 635 -20.00 -15.29 -19.68
C THR A 635 -20.61 -13.89 -19.85
N SER A 636 -21.74 -13.68 -19.15
CA SER A 636 -22.32 -12.36 -18.87
C SER A 636 -21.78 -11.76 -17.56
N SER A 637 -20.64 -12.26 -17.07
CA SER A 637 -20.10 -11.97 -15.74
C SER A 637 -18.58 -12.05 -15.76
N ALA A 638 -17.93 -11.08 -15.12
CA ALA A 638 -16.48 -11.04 -14.95
C ALA A 638 -16.12 -11.02 -13.46
N ILE A 639 -14.87 -11.33 -13.14
CA ILE A 639 -14.35 -11.39 -11.78
C ILE A 639 -13.20 -10.41 -11.67
N LEU A 640 -13.30 -9.49 -10.72
CA LEU A 640 -12.19 -8.62 -10.34
C LEU A 640 -11.35 -9.33 -9.28
N PHE A 641 -10.06 -9.51 -9.52
CA PHE A 641 -9.08 -9.97 -8.54
C PHE A 641 -8.17 -8.82 -8.13
N HIS A 642 -7.86 -8.66 -6.84
CA HIS A 642 -6.95 -7.63 -6.34
C HIS A 642 -6.21 -8.12 -5.10
N ASP A 643 -5.19 -7.38 -4.69
CA ASP A 643 -4.38 -7.66 -3.49
C ASP A 643 -3.85 -9.09 -3.46
N PHE A 644 -3.16 -9.49 -4.54
CA PHE A 644 -2.48 -10.77 -4.58
C PHE A 644 -1.24 -10.71 -3.70
N VAL A 645 -1.10 -11.66 -2.79
CA VAL A 645 -0.01 -11.76 -1.84
C VAL A 645 0.52 -13.18 -1.83
N LEU A 646 1.80 -13.33 -2.16
CA LEU A 646 2.58 -14.55 -2.02
C LEU A 646 3.56 -14.37 -0.85
N GLU A 647 3.40 -15.23 0.14
CA GLU A 647 4.21 -15.28 1.34
C GLU A 647 5.00 -16.58 1.39
N LEU A 648 6.26 -16.46 1.80
CA LEU A 648 7.13 -17.60 2.04
C LEU A 648 7.35 -17.76 3.53
N LYS A 649 7.51 -19.02 3.94
CA LYS A 649 7.79 -19.38 5.33
C LYS A 649 9.29 -19.24 5.57
N GLN A 650 9.70 -18.29 6.41
CA GLN A 650 11.12 -18.01 6.73
C GLN A 650 11.60 -18.72 7.98
#